data_AF-A0A9R0EGX2-F1
#
_entry.id   AF-A0A9R0EGX2-F1
#
_cell.length_a   1.000
_cell.length_b   1.000
_cell.length_c   1.000
_cell.angle_alpha   90.00
_cell.angle_beta   90.00
_cell.angle_gamma   90.00
#
_symmetry.space_group_name_H-M   'P 1'
#
loop_
_entity.id
_entity.type
_entity.pdbx_description
1 polymer ?
#
loop_
_entity_poly.entity_id
_entity_poly.type
_entity_poly.pdbx_seq_one_letter_code
_entity_poly.pdbx_strand_id
1 'polypeptide(L)'
;MECVKIQNKIKLLFEKLTEPNYVLDSYYADGLITKLSNCSDPEVSFLKRVPLISDLITEALDHTDNAHNTVKVFLMRVLAIASQKELHFAKMFAKQGDRIRAGFQEICSPNSNPSIRVAYMEAALNIVTHNSGVSWLLESGVWKDIISLCNEKSTVFLVRQVYKFMSEFLWKLNALGDANNIRTIVSHLLQPISKYDFINVQSLTSEEEEEICTVIEPTIQILLHTASMERRIENASVLMHIIVKEFKISSYLLIACERVRKDDMSLNIFKLVLWLTLAKVFLTKPMAPGVLYSSEDFLEVAAFNFNVIQNFVQRRSATAILDFCSTCNIIWNGMYKDKESTMWIQEDKKGVKMRNQMLFVFLVPVLVFVTYGKPQSALTDARIHDYIERLLNMSCEYTAKAAYALRDLTSELDTLSVVLQCVKKLIHLKDHLNDEQANLVFQALFHVLQEYNPLDMYGDPKTEQFEDGEQKNLVMTYVMDNVLSLVTHRNINWHESVEIMCLYNVVINNLERPNLSCKFVVVSLKVIGLTVKKFLQPNLSLLMDSKPGGSIHDLGKLIYMKMHDRHWEIRDTALELLQICTEIAYIKFPPFQKQLLENNVINVAATIAFNDYESYVQVSALKCVGAASRINVVWDQLIAEYPDIQDRLLYILRHNEEGIVRKEACNVLCDLYQNMKLTPAFTQTLYEHMVSSALTDFHWEVQISALKFWRAVYHSLLTGQGMLDGNFPPVTFSRETRKIVTLNEAEIQRRLIKILEELSAIGCLTVFVTLLHDQTEVGIMEATLNIAQELYDILKRHNVPDNITPKEGDITSVDQLLTHIKEEKDETDDNVDMIDAQSSENVIEEILNADDVNLLASIYERHMTLESNKTESPLRPKIKVIKFASPYLFTSYIKNTDFKQIIEEKRVWNDGIRSLSSLLDDVLCLYEVNEDANALDCY
;
A
#
# COMPACT_ATOMS: atom_id res chain seq x y z
N MET A 1 -11.44 -8.62 39.49
CA MET A 1 -12.45 -7.61 39.91
C MET A 1 -13.05 -6.92 38.67
N GLU A 2 -12.21 -6.59 37.68
CA GLU A 2 -12.58 -6.00 36.39
C GLU A 2 -13.53 -6.86 35.53
N CYS A 3 -13.29 -8.18 35.40
CA CYS A 3 -14.19 -9.07 34.66
C CYS A 3 -15.63 -9.12 35.21
N VAL A 4 -15.83 -8.90 36.53
CA VAL A 4 -17.17 -8.87 37.14
C VAL A 4 -17.89 -7.56 36.80
N LYS A 5 -17.15 -6.44 36.75
CA LYS A 5 -17.69 -5.14 36.30
C LYS A 5 -18.14 -5.21 34.84
N ILE A 6 -17.32 -5.78 33.96
CA ILE A 6 -17.65 -5.97 32.54
C ILE A 6 -18.89 -6.86 32.38
N GLN A 7 -18.99 -7.97 33.13
CA GLN A 7 -20.18 -8.83 33.11
C GLN A 7 -21.45 -8.08 33.52
N ASN A 8 -21.38 -7.23 34.56
CA ASN A 8 -22.53 -6.44 35.00
C ASN A 8 -22.93 -5.39 33.97
N LYS A 9 -21.96 -4.70 33.35
CA LYS A 9 -22.24 -3.74 32.25
C LYS A 9 -22.87 -4.42 31.05
N ILE A 10 -22.41 -5.61 30.66
CA ILE A 10 -23.01 -6.39 29.56
C ILE A 10 -24.44 -6.80 29.91
N LYS A 11 -24.70 -7.26 31.13
CA LYS A 11 -26.08 -7.56 31.56
C LYS A 11 -26.98 -6.33 31.47
N LEU A 12 -26.50 -5.18 31.98
CA LEU A 12 -27.24 -3.92 31.93
C LEU A 12 -27.51 -3.47 30.48
N LEU A 13 -26.55 -3.68 29.57
CA LEU A 13 -26.76 -3.42 28.14
C LEU A 13 -27.90 -4.29 27.61
N PHE A 14 -27.87 -5.60 27.84
CA PHE A 14 -28.92 -6.50 27.36
C PHE A 14 -30.28 -6.21 28.00
N GLU A 15 -30.33 -5.78 29.27
CA GLU A 15 -31.56 -5.27 29.90
C GLU A 15 -32.10 -4.05 29.13
N LYS A 16 -31.27 -3.04 28.85
CA LYS A 16 -31.68 -1.87 28.04
C LYS A 16 -32.16 -2.24 26.63
N LEU A 17 -31.53 -3.25 26.00
CA LEU A 17 -31.94 -3.70 24.66
C LEU A 17 -33.36 -4.32 24.64
N THR A 18 -33.89 -4.75 25.78
CA THR A 18 -35.28 -5.26 25.88
C THR A 18 -36.32 -4.15 26.05
N GLU A 19 -35.90 -2.90 26.28
CA GLU A 19 -36.82 -1.77 26.41
C GLU A 19 -37.46 -1.42 25.04
N PRO A 20 -38.78 -1.20 24.99
CA PRO A 20 -39.47 -0.90 23.74
C PRO A 20 -38.99 0.43 23.15
N ASN A 21 -38.73 0.45 21.84
CA ASN A 21 -38.23 1.61 21.08
C ASN A 21 -36.83 2.14 21.48
N TYR A 22 -36.03 1.40 22.25
CA TYR A 22 -34.64 1.77 22.50
C TYR A 22 -33.84 1.83 21.19
N VAL A 23 -33.15 2.94 20.93
CA VAL A 23 -32.29 3.13 19.76
C VAL A 23 -30.84 3.04 20.21
N LEU A 24 -30.10 2.12 19.59
CA LEU A 24 -28.68 1.94 19.85
C LEU A 24 -27.91 2.73 18.80
N ASP A 25 -26.96 3.56 19.24
CA ASP A 25 -26.09 4.32 18.35
C ASP A 25 -25.21 3.35 17.54
N SER A 26 -25.24 3.50 16.21
CA SER A 26 -24.49 2.65 15.29
C SER A 26 -22.97 2.74 15.48
N TYR A 27 -22.44 3.91 15.84
CA TYR A 27 -21.00 4.11 16.01
C TYR A 27 -20.47 3.24 17.17
N TYR A 28 -21.11 3.35 18.33
CA TYR A 28 -20.71 2.55 19.49
C TYR A 28 -21.06 1.07 19.33
N ALA A 29 -22.18 0.74 18.66
CA ALA A 29 -22.55 -0.64 18.35
C ALA A 29 -21.49 -1.35 17.47
N ASP A 30 -21.04 -0.70 16.39
CA ASP A 30 -20.03 -1.26 15.49
C ASP A 30 -18.65 -1.33 16.17
N GLY A 31 -18.31 -0.36 17.02
CA GLY A 31 -17.12 -0.40 17.88
C GLY A 31 -17.14 -1.63 18.81
N LEU A 32 -18.27 -1.88 19.48
CA LEU A 32 -18.45 -3.03 20.37
C LEU A 32 -18.42 -4.36 19.59
N ILE A 33 -19.08 -4.45 18.43
CA ILE A 33 -19.07 -5.64 17.56
C ILE A 33 -17.63 -5.95 17.12
N THR A 34 -16.88 -4.94 16.68
CA THR A 34 -15.48 -5.08 16.26
C THR A 34 -14.63 -5.59 17.42
N LYS A 35 -14.79 -5.02 18.61
CA LYS A 35 -14.09 -5.46 19.83
C LYS A 35 -14.44 -6.91 20.18
N LEU A 36 -15.73 -7.27 20.21
CA LEU A 36 -16.19 -8.63 20.50
C LEU A 36 -15.74 -9.66 19.44
N SER A 37 -15.52 -9.24 18.20
CA SER A 37 -15.00 -10.11 17.15
C SER A 37 -13.51 -10.46 17.36
N ASN A 38 -12.73 -9.55 17.94
CA ASN A 38 -11.28 -9.72 18.13
C ASN A 38 -10.95 -10.72 19.25
N CYS A 39 -10.41 -11.88 18.89
CA CYS A 39 -10.07 -12.96 19.84
C CYS A 39 -8.72 -12.78 20.55
N SER A 40 -7.94 -11.77 20.18
CA SER A 40 -6.64 -11.49 20.82
C SER A 40 -6.79 -10.76 22.16
N ASP A 41 -7.95 -10.15 22.42
CA ASP A 41 -8.24 -9.42 23.65
C ASP A 41 -8.58 -10.40 24.81
N PRO A 42 -7.85 -10.36 25.95
CA PRO A 42 -8.11 -11.21 27.11
C PRO A 42 -9.53 -11.07 27.69
N GLU A 43 -10.08 -9.86 27.69
CA GLU A 43 -11.42 -9.56 28.23
C GLU A 43 -12.51 -10.23 27.40
N VAL A 44 -12.37 -10.15 26.08
CA VAL A 44 -13.28 -10.76 25.10
C VAL A 44 -13.14 -12.28 25.10
N SER A 45 -11.92 -12.80 25.23
CA SER A 45 -11.64 -14.24 25.31
C SER A 45 -12.33 -14.89 26.51
N PHE A 46 -12.35 -14.20 27.67
CA PHE A 46 -13.08 -14.63 28.84
C PHE A 46 -14.59 -14.66 28.60
N LEU A 47 -15.16 -13.59 28.05
CA LEU A 47 -16.59 -13.50 27.74
C LEU A 47 -17.06 -14.59 26.76
N LYS A 48 -16.25 -14.94 25.77
CA LYS A 48 -16.56 -16.04 24.83
C LYS A 48 -16.48 -17.44 25.44
N ARG A 49 -15.86 -17.62 26.62
CA ARG A 49 -15.80 -18.92 27.34
C ARG A 49 -17.01 -19.12 28.25
N VAL A 50 -17.54 -18.05 28.81
CA VAL A 50 -18.69 -18.11 29.72
C VAL A 50 -19.98 -18.22 28.90
N PRO A 51 -20.98 -19.03 29.31
CA PRO A 51 -22.28 -19.11 28.64
C PRO A 51 -23.17 -17.87 28.81
N LEU A 52 -22.68 -16.82 29.47
CA LEU A 52 -23.43 -15.61 29.78
C LEU A 52 -23.98 -14.92 28.53
N ILE A 53 -23.16 -14.77 27.49
CA ILE A 53 -23.60 -14.12 26.24
C ILE A 53 -24.70 -14.94 25.56
N SER A 54 -24.60 -16.27 25.53
CA SER A 54 -25.64 -17.10 24.91
C SER A 54 -26.95 -17.08 25.68
N ASP A 55 -26.91 -16.98 27.03
CA ASP A 55 -28.11 -16.79 27.85
C ASP A 55 -28.77 -15.43 27.60
N LEU A 56 -27.99 -14.34 27.61
CA LEU A 56 -28.49 -12.98 27.42
C LEU A 56 -29.07 -12.77 26.01
N ILE A 57 -28.46 -13.33 24.97
CA ILE A 57 -29.02 -13.31 23.61
C ILE A 57 -30.36 -14.06 23.58
N THR A 58 -30.43 -15.23 24.22
CA THR A 58 -31.65 -16.05 24.23
C THR A 58 -32.81 -15.29 24.87
N GLU A 59 -32.56 -14.58 25.96
CA GLU A 59 -33.55 -13.75 26.68
C GLU A 59 -33.93 -12.49 25.90
N ALA A 60 -32.95 -11.75 25.37
CA ALA A 60 -33.23 -10.56 24.57
C ALA A 60 -34.00 -10.89 23.29
N LEU A 61 -33.76 -12.07 22.69
CA LEU A 61 -34.48 -12.51 21.51
C LEU A 61 -36.00 -12.64 21.75
N ASP A 62 -36.44 -12.97 22.98
CA ASP A 62 -37.87 -13.09 23.31
C ASP A 62 -38.62 -11.75 23.17
N HIS A 63 -37.92 -10.63 23.31
CA HIS A 63 -38.48 -9.27 23.30
C HIS A 63 -38.27 -8.53 21.96
N THR A 64 -37.73 -9.19 20.95
CA THR A 64 -37.28 -8.54 19.70
C THR A 64 -38.39 -7.91 18.86
N ASP A 65 -39.63 -8.38 18.97
CA ASP A 65 -40.73 -7.92 18.08
C ASP A 65 -41.00 -6.42 18.22
N ASN A 66 -40.83 -5.87 19.43
CA ASN A 66 -41.03 -4.46 19.77
C ASN A 66 -39.72 -3.63 19.76
N ALA A 67 -38.59 -4.25 19.38
CA ALA A 67 -37.30 -3.58 19.38
C ALA A 67 -37.07 -2.75 18.11
N HIS A 68 -36.30 -1.65 18.24
CA HIS A 68 -35.90 -0.85 17.09
C HIS A 68 -34.94 -1.63 16.15
N ASN A 69 -34.90 -1.27 14.87
CA ASN A 69 -34.07 -1.96 13.87
C ASN A 69 -32.57 -1.99 14.24
N THR A 70 -32.04 -0.94 14.87
CA THR A 70 -30.64 -0.87 15.35
C THR A 70 -30.35 -1.97 16.37
N VAL A 71 -31.29 -2.25 17.27
CA VAL A 71 -31.19 -3.31 18.28
C VAL A 71 -31.27 -4.68 17.61
N LYS A 72 -32.21 -4.88 16.68
CA LYS A 72 -32.33 -6.12 15.90
C LYS A 72 -31.03 -6.45 15.16
N VAL A 73 -30.44 -5.47 14.48
CA VAL A 73 -29.15 -5.62 13.77
C VAL A 73 -28.04 -6.01 14.75
N PHE A 74 -27.91 -5.28 15.86
CA PHE A 74 -26.90 -5.56 16.87
C PHE A 74 -27.04 -6.97 17.46
N LEU A 75 -28.24 -7.35 17.90
CA LEU A 75 -28.52 -8.67 18.47
C LEU A 75 -28.18 -9.79 17.49
N MET A 76 -28.55 -9.64 16.21
CA MET A 76 -28.24 -10.64 15.18
C MET A 76 -26.74 -10.76 14.90
N ARG A 77 -25.99 -9.65 14.92
CA ARG A 77 -24.53 -9.67 14.77
C ARG A 77 -23.83 -10.31 15.96
N VAL A 78 -24.29 -10.03 17.18
CA VAL A 78 -23.76 -10.68 18.38
C VAL A 78 -24.10 -12.17 18.39
N LEU A 79 -25.30 -12.55 17.93
CA LEU A 79 -25.67 -13.95 17.70
C LEU A 79 -24.76 -14.63 16.69
N ALA A 80 -24.41 -13.96 15.58
CA ALA A 80 -23.48 -14.48 14.59
C ALA A 80 -22.11 -14.81 15.22
N ILE A 81 -21.56 -13.88 16.00
CA ILE A 81 -20.29 -14.06 16.72
C ILE A 81 -20.37 -15.22 17.72
N ALA A 82 -21.46 -15.31 18.50
CA ALA A 82 -21.65 -16.37 19.48
C ALA A 82 -21.81 -17.75 18.82
N SER A 83 -22.55 -17.81 17.70
CA SER A 83 -22.86 -19.04 16.96
C SER A 83 -21.65 -19.66 16.28
N GLN A 84 -20.54 -18.92 16.10
CA GLN A 84 -19.29 -19.47 15.60
C GLN A 84 -18.78 -20.66 16.46
N LYS A 85 -19.12 -20.69 17.77
CA LYS A 85 -18.83 -21.83 18.64
C LYS A 85 -20.04 -22.77 18.71
N GLU A 86 -19.84 -24.01 18.29
CA GLU A 86 -20.88 -25.03 18.21
C GLU A 86 -21.67 -25.26 19.51
N LEU A 87 -21.01 -25.17 20.68
CA LEU A 87 -21.68 -25.31 21.99
C LEU A 87 -22.67 -24.17 22.29
N HIS A 88 -22.29 -22.92 21.99
CA HIS A 88 -23.17 -21.76 22.17
C HIS A 88 -24.31 -21.79 21.17
N PHE A 89 -24.01 -22.15 19.92
CA PHE A 89 -25.02 -22.42 18.90
C PHE A 89 -26.06 -23.43 19.40
N ALA A 90 -25.63 -24.62 19.83
CA ALA A 90 -26.55 -25.68 20.25
C ALA A 90 -27.45 -25.23 21.41
N LYS A 91 -26.89 -24.47 22.37
CA LYS A 91 -27.64 -23.93 23.50
C LYS A 91 -28.70 -22.91 23.08
N MET A 92 -28.36 -21.95 22.22
CA MET A 92 -29.28 -20.90 21.78
C MET A 92 -30.36 -21.46 20.85
N PHE A 93 -29.97 -22.27 19.87
CA PHE A 93 -30.88 -22.79 18.84
C PHE A 93 -31.84 -23.85 19.36
N ALA A 94 -31.51 -24.55 20.45
CA ALA A 94 -32.46 -25.43 21.13
C ALA A 94 -33.68 -24.67 21.71
N LYS A 95 -33.54 -23.37 21.99
CA LYS A 95 -34.62 -22.53 22.55
C LYS A 95 -35.22 -21.58 21.51
N GLN A 96 -34.38 -20.94 20.69
CA GLN A 96 -34.77 -19.86 19.79
C GLN A 96 -34.73 -20.25 18.30
N GLY A 97 -34.45 -21.52 17.97
CA GLY A 97 -34.26 -21.96 16.58
C GLY A 97 -35.46 -21.66 15.68
N ASP A 98 -36.69 -21.89 16.13
CA ASP A 98 -37.90 -21.60 15.35
C ASP A 98 -38.11 -20.10 15.11
N ARG A 99 -37.76 -19.25 16.08
CA ARG A 99 -37.85 -17.80 15.94
C ARG A 99 -36.82 -17.26 14.96
N ILE A 100 -35.59 -17.76 15.04
CA ILE A 100 -34.52 -17.40 14.10
C ILE A 100 -34.91 -17.83 12.68
N ARG A 101 -35.49 -19.02 12.52
CA ARG A 101 -36.06 -19.50 11.25
C ARG A 101 -37.15 -18.57 10.72
N ALA A 102 -38.10 -18.15 11.55
CA ALA A 102 -39.14 -17.19 11.16
C ALA A 102 -38.53 -15.84 10.71
N GLY A 103 -37.46 -15.38 11.39
CA GLY A 103 -36.72 -14.19 11.00
C GLY A 103 -36.08 -14.30 9.61
N PHE A 104 -35.52 -15.47 9.25
CA PHE A 104 -35.02 -15.71 7.89
C PHE A 104 -36.12 -15.64 6.81
N GLN A 105 -37.37 -15.96 7.15
CA GLN A 105 -38.50 -15.81 6.24
C GLN A 105 -38.96 -14.35 6.15
N GLU A 106 -38.91 -13.61 7.27
CA GLU A 106 -39.30 -12.20 7.32
C GLU A 106 -38.36 -11.30 6.50
N ILE A 107 -37.06 -11.61 6.46
CA ILE A 107 -36.09 -10.82 5.69
C ILE A 107 -36.27 -10.91 4.16
N CYS A 108 -36.97 -11.94 3.68
CA CYS A 108 -37.41 -12.10 2.28
C CYS A 108 -38.65 -11.23 1.95
N SER A 109 -39.15 -10.43 2.90
CA SER A 109 -40.16 -9.42 2.59
C SER A 109 -39.51 -8.24 1.84
N PRO A 110 -40.09 -7.73 0.75
CA PRO A 110 -39.53 -6.62 -0.02
C PRO A 110 -39.39 -5.31 0.79
N ASN A 111 -40.10 -5.19 1.91
CA ASN A 111 -40.06 -4.02 2.80
C ASN A 111 -39.05 -4.18 3.96
N SER A 112 -38.28 -5.28 3.99
CA SER A 112 -37.33 -5.54 5.07
C SER A 112 -36.11 -4.62 5.01
N ASN A 113 -35.60 -4.23 6.17
CA ASN A 113 -34.45 -3.32 6.28
C ASN A 113 -33.16 -4.00 5.76
N PRO A 114 -32.38 -3.36 4.85
CA PRO A 114 -31.15 -3.93 4.32
C PRO A 114 -30.10 -4.33 5.37
N SER A 115 -29.97 -3.56 6.46
CA SER A 115 -29.01 -3.85 7.53
C SER A 115 -29.38 -5.11 8.31
N ILE A 116 -30.68 -5.38 8.47
CA ILE A 116 -31.17 -6.62 9.10
C ILE A 116 -30.85 -7.81 8.19
N ARG A 117 -31.12 -7.69 6.88
CA ARG A 117 -30.77 -8.75 5.89
C ARG A 117 -29.29 -9.11 5.96
N VAL A 118 -28.41 -8.11 6.03
CA VAL A 118 -26.96 -8.31 6.18
C VAL A 118 -26.62 -9.03 7.49
N ALA A 119 -27.20 -8.61 8.61
CA ALA A 119 -26.94 -9.25 9.91
C ALA A 119 -27.37 -10.73 9.95
N TYR A 120 -28.49 -11.08 9.33
CA TYR A 120 -28.91 -12.48 9.19
C TYR A 120 -27.98 -13.29 8.27
N MET A 121 -27.45 -12.68 7.20
CA MET A 121 -26.44 -13.35 6.36
C MET A 121 -25.10 -13.56 7.07
N GLU A 122 -24.68 -12.62 7.90
CA GLU A 122 -23.52 -12.79 8.79
C GLU A 122 -23.76 -13.95 9.77
N ALA A 123 -24.97 -14.08 10.33
CA ALA A 123 -25.33 -15.21 11.17
C ALA A 123 -25.28 -16.54 10.39
N ALA A 124 -25.88 -16.60 9.20
CA ALA A 124 -25.88 -17.79 8.36
C ALA A 124 -24.46 -18.27 8.00
N LEU A 125 -23.56 -17.34 7.66
CA LEU A 125 -22.15 -17.63 7.37
C LEU A 125 -21.41 -18.22 8.58
N ASN A 126 -21.70 -17.74 9.79
CA ASN A 126 -21.10 -18.28 11.01
C ASN A 126 -21.68 -19.65 11.40
N ILE A 127 -22.98 -19.89 11.18
CA ILE A 127 -23.65 -21.17 11.44
C ILE A 127 -23.10 -22.29 10.55
N VAL A 128 -22.78 -22.00 9.28
CA VAL A 128 -22.20 -22.98 8.33
C VAL A 128 -20.83 -23.51 8.75
N THR A 129 -20.13 -22.83 9.67
CA THR A 129 -18.76 -23.20 10.04
C THR A 129 -18.65 -24.55 10.76
N HIS A 130 -19.72 -25.04 11.40
CA HIS A 130 -19.73 -26.28 12.20
C HIS A 130 -20.88 -27.23 11.82
N ASN A 131 -20.78 -28.50 12.24
CA ASN A 131 -21.64 -29.58 11.76
C ASN A 131 -23.09 -29.45 12.26
N SER A 132 -23.29 -29.08 13.53
CA SER A 132 -24.64 -28.88 14.08
C SER A 132 -25.42 -27.78 13.36
N GLY A 133 -24.72 -26.74 12.89
CA GLY A 133 -25.33 -25.63 12.16
C GLY A 133 -25.75 -26.04 10.76
N VAL A 134 -24.92 -26.83 10.08
CA VAL A 134 -25.27 -27.46 8.79
C VAL A 134 -26.51 -28.35 8.92
N SER A 135 -26.61 -29.18 9.97
CA SER A 135 -27.79 -30.03 10.21
C SER A 135 -29.04 -29.18 10.39
N TRP A 136 -28.96 -28.15 11.23
CA TRP A 136 -30.08 -27.23 11.45
C TRP A 136 -30.52 -26.50 10.18
N LEU A 137 -29.57 -26.04 9.36
CA LEU A 137 -29.89 -25.41 8.06
C LEU A 137 -30.63 -26.37 7.13
N LEU A 138 -30.21 -27.65 7.07
CA LEU A 138 -30.86 -28.68 6.27
C LEU A 138 -32.29 -28.97 6.77
N GLU A 139 -32.45 -29.22 8.07
CA GLU A 139 -33.73 -29.58 8.70
C GLU A 139 -34.74 -28.43 8.66
N SER A 140 -34.29 -27.20 8.89
CA SER A 140 -35.14 -26.00 8.87
C SER A 140 -35.50 -25.55 7.44
N GLY A 141 -34.68 -25.88 6.45
CA GLY A 141 -34.87 -25.43 5.07
C GLY A 141 -34.51 -23.96 4.81
N VAL A 142 -33.92 -23.26 5.79
CA VAL A 142 -33.55 -21.82 5.71
C VAL A 142 -32.65 -21.49 4.53
N TRP A 143 -31.84 -22.44 4.07
CA TRP A 143 -31.00 -22.24 2.88
C TRP A 143 -31.81 -21.90 1.62
N LYS A 144 -33.08 -22.33 1.52
CA LYS A 144 -33.97 -21.94 0.40
C LYS A 144 -34.40 -20.49 0.50
N ASP A 145 -34.72 -20.03 1.71
CA ASP A 145 -35.09 -18.65 1.99
C ASP A 145 -33.90 -17.72 1.66
N ILE A 146 -32.68 -18.12 2.05
CA ILE A 146 -31.44 -17.39 1.72
C ILE A 146 -31.23 -17.28 0.19
N ILE A 147 -31.45 -18.34 -0.58
CA ILE A 147 -31.33 -18.28 -2.05
C ILE A 147 -32.36 -17.32 -2.64
N SER A 148 -33.57 -17.27 -2.08
CA SER A 148 -34.65 -16.43 -2.58
C SER A 148 -34.34 -14.93 -2.52
N LEU A 149 -33.45 -14.51 -1.61
CA LEU A 149 -32.96 -13.13 -1.49
C LEU A 149 -32.27 -12.61 -2.77
N CYS A 150 -31.77 -13.51 -3.62
CA CYS A 150 -31.18 -13.16 -4.92
C CYS A 150 -32.23 -12.73 -5.96
N ASN A 151 -33.49 -13.13 -5.80
CA ASN A 151 -34.56 -12.84 -6.75
C ASN A 151 -35.30 -11.53 -6.44
N GLU A 152 -34.98 -10.89 -5.32
CA GLU A 152 -35.54 -9.62 -4.90
C GLU A 152 -34.63 -8.44 -5.31
N LYS A 153 -35.16 -7.20 -5.20
CA LYS A 153 -34.36 -5.96 -5.32
C LYS A 153 -33.41 -5.83 -4.13
N SER A 154 -32.36 -6.64 -4.11
CA SER A 154 -31.35 -6.72 -3.07
C SER A 154 -30.11 -5.92 -3.46
N THR A 155 -29.35 -5.45 -2.46
CA THR A 155 -28.08 -4.77 -2.71
C THR A 155 -27.04 -5.77 -3.24
N VAL A 156 -26.12 -5.30 -4.10
CA VAL A 156 -25.01 -6.13 -4.64
C VAL A 156 -24.20 -6.78 -3.52
N PHE A 157 -24.04 -6.08 -2.38
CA PHE A 157 -23.34 -6.60 -1.21
C PHE A 157 -24.05 -7.82 -0.60
N LEU A 158 -25.38 -7.75 -0.40
CA LEU A 158 -26.16 -8.86 0.14
C LEU A 158 -26.09 -10.08 -0.77
N VAL A 159 -26.28 -9.88 -2.07
CA VAL A 159 -26.23 -10.94 -3.09
C VAL A 159 -24.87 -11.64 -3.09
N ARG A 160 -23.75 -10.90 -2.95
CA ARG A 160 -22.41 -11.48 -2.80
C ARG A 160 -22.27 -12.33 -1.52
N GLN A 161 -22.90 -11.95 -0.41
CA GLN A 161 -22.91 -12.79 0.79
C GLN A 161 -23.70 -14.07 0.60
N VAL A 162 -24.81 -14.05 -0.15
CA VAL A 162 -25.57 -15.25 -0.50
C VAL A 162 -24.71 -16.22 -1.31
N TYR A 163 -23.96 -15.72 -2.30
CA TYR A 163 -23.04 -16.55 -3.08
C TYR A 163 -21.99 -17.22 -2.21
N LYS A 164 -21.39 -16.46 -1.28
CA LYS A 164 -20.43 -16.97 -0.29
C LYS A 164 -21.05 -18.01 0.66
N PHE A 165 -22.25 -17.76 1.16
CA PHE A 165 -22.93 -18.72 2.02
C PHE A 165 -23.18 -20.04 1.29
N MET A 166 -23.71 -19.98 0.07
CA MET A 166 -24.06 -21.18 -0.68
C MET A 166 -22.83 -22.01 -1.06
N SER A 167 -21.71 -21.38 -1.42
CA SER A 167 -20.47 -22.10 -1.70
C SER A 167 -19.93 -22.80 -0.46
N GLU A 168 -19.83 -22.10 0.68
CA GLU A 168 -19.35 -22.66 1.95
C GLU A 168 -20.24 -23.82 2.40
N PHE A 169 -21.57 -23.65 2.27
CA PHE A 169 -22.54 -24.68 2.64
C PHE A 169 -22.37 -25.96 1.79
N LEU A 170 -22.25 -25.83 0.47
CA LEU A 170 -22.01 -26.97 -0.43
C LEU A 170 -20.68 -27.68 -0.15
N TRP A 171 -19.60 -26.92 0.10
CA TRP A 171 -18.30 -27.50 0.43
C TRP A 171 -18.28 -28.15 1.82
N LYS A 172 -19.06 -27.64 2.77
CA LYS A 172 -19.21 -28.26 4.09
C LYS A 172 -19.96 -29.59 3.99
N LEU A 173 -21.02 -29.67 3.19
CA LEU A 173 -21.71 -30.94 2.88
C LEU A 173 -20.78 -31.93 2.18
N ASN A 174 -19.93 -31.46 1.27
CA ASN A 174 -18.91 -32.30 0.64
C ASN A 174 -17.93 -32.87 1.67
N ALA A 175 -17.49 -32.08 2.64
CA ALA A 175 -16.62 -32.55 3.72
C ALA A 175 -17.29 -33.58 4.64
N LEU A 176 -18.62 -33.50 4.79
CA LEU A 176 -19.43 -34.50 5.51
C LEU A 176 -19.72 -35.77 4.69
N GLY A 177 -19.41 -35.78 3.38
CA GLY A 177 -19.71 -36.89 2.49
C GLY A 177 -21.20 -37.04 2.16
N ASP A 178 -22.01 -35.99 2.38
CA ASP A 178 -23.47 -36.03 2.22
C ASP A 178 -23.90 -35.81 0.76
N ALA A 179 -23.69 -36.84 -0.06
CA ALA A 179 -24.00 -36.79 -1.48
C ALA A 179 -25.50 -36.55 -1.76
N ASN A 180 -26.39 -37.01 -0.90
CA ASN A 180 -27.84 -36.89 -1.11
C ASN A 180 -28.30 -35.45 -0.98
N ASN A 181 -27.92 -34.76 0.10
CA ASN A 181 -28.28 -33.37 0.29
C ASN A 181 -27.59 -32.46 -0.74
N ILE A 182 -26.36 -32.78 -1.16
CA ILE A 182 -25.71 -32.09 -2.29
C ILE A 182 -26.57 -32.20 -3.56
N ARG A 183 -27.04 -33.40 -3.92
CA ARG A 183 -27.91 -33.58 -5.10
C ARG A 183 -29.19 -32.76 -5.00
N THR A 184 -29.84 -32.75 -3.84
CA THR A 184 -31.07 -31.97 -3.62
C THR A 184 -30.83 -30.48 -3.79
N ILE A 185 -29.77 -29.93 -3.20
CA ILE A 185 -29.47 -28.50 -3.26
C ILE A 185 -29.02 -28.10 -4.67
N VAL A 186 -28.11 -28.86 -5.29
CA VAL A 186 -27.67 -28.60 -6.67
C VAL A 186 -28.84 -28.70 -7.63
N SER A 187 -29.71 -29.71 -7.50
CA SER A 187 -30.92 -29.81 -8.31
C SER A 187 -31.81 -28.57 -8.18
N HIS A 188 -31.99 -28.06 -6.95
CA HIS A 188 -32.75 -26.83 -6.72
C HIS A 188 -32.10 -25.60 -7.38
N LEU A 189 -30.78 -25.43 -7.21
CA LEU A 189 -30.01 -24.34 -7.83
C LEU A 189 -30.09 -24.35 -9.36
N LEU A 190 -30.16 -25.54 -9.98
CA LEU A 190 -30.22 -25.69 -11.44
C LEU A 190 -31.63 -25.54 -12.01
N GLN A 191 -32.68 -25.48 -11.18
CA GLN A 191 -34.06 -25.31 -11.65
C GLN A 191 -34.22 -24.10 -12.59
N PRO A 192 -33.71 -22.88 -12.28
CA PRO A 192 -33.83 -21.72 -13.15
C PRO A 192 -33.24 -21.96 -14.56
N ILE A 193 -32.10 -22.65 -14.65
CA ILE A 193 -31.46 -22.98 -15.92
C ILE A 193 -32.26 -24.04 -16.68
N SER A 194 -32.71 -25.10 -15.98
CA SER A 194 -33.41 -26.24 -16.59
C SER A 194 -34.81 -25.93 -17.12
N LYS A 195 -35.44 -24.85 -16.63
CA LYS A 195 -36.78 -24.42 -17.07
C LYS A 195 -36.77 -23.89 -18.50
N TYR A 196 -35.65 -23.35 -18.97
CA TYR A 196 -35.53 -22.79 -20.31
C TYR A 196 -34.97 -23.83 -21.28
N ASP A 197 -35.72 -24.06 -22.36
CA ASP A 197 -35.32 -24.98 -23.42
C ASP A 197 -34.45 -24.27 -24.47
N PHE A 198 -33.19 -24.00 -24.13
CA PHE A 198 -32.24 -23.36 -25.05
C PHE A 198 -31.95 -24.17 -26.33
N ILE A 199 -32.31 -25.45 -26.36
CA ILE A 199 -32.09 -26.33 -27.51
C ILE A 199 -33.05 -25.94 -28.64
N ASN A 200 -34.33 -25.75 -28.31
CA ASN A 200 -35.39 -25.51 -29.29
C ASN A 200 -35.63 -24.02 -29.60
N VAL A 201 -35.06 -23.10 -28.83
CA VAL A 201 -35.15 -21.65 -29.08
C VAL A 201 -34.35 -21.28 -30.33
N GLN A 202 -35.01 -20.71 -31.35
CA GLN A 202 -34.33 -20.28 -32.59
C GLN A 202 -33.71 -18.87 -32.47
N SER A 203 -34.40 -17.93 -31.82
CA SER A 203 -33.95 -16.56 -31.59
C SER A 203 -34.60 -15.99 -30.33
N LEU A 204 -33.86 -15.18 -29.56
CA LEU A 204 -34.37 -14.42 -28.42
C LEU A 204 -34.47 -12.94 -28.79
N THR A 205 -35.55 -12.28 -28.37
CA THR A 205 -35.61 -10.82 -28.34
C THR A 205 -34.74 -10.27 -27.20
N SER A 206 -34.39 -8.98 -27.25
CA SER A 206 -33.57 -8.36 -26.20
C SER A 206 -34.24 -8.36 -24.83
N GLU A 207 -35.58 -8.21 -24.78
CA GLU A 207 -36.35 -8.26 -23.53
C GLU A 207 -36.38 -9.68 -22.94
N GLU A 208 -36.63 -10.71 -23.77
CA GLU A 208 -36.58 -12.11 -23.34
C GLU A 208 -35.19 -12.51 -22.86
N GLU A 209 -34.14 -12.05 -23.56
CA GLU A 209 -32.76 -12.30 -23.16
C GLU A 209 -32.45 -11.66 -21.79
N GLU A 210 -32.90 -10.43 -21.54
CA GLU A 210 -32.71 -9.75 -20.27
C GLU A 210 -33.44 -10.46 -19.12
N GLU A 211 -34.69 -10.89 -19.34
CA GLU A 211 -35.45 -11.65 -18.37
C GLU A 211 -34.74 -12.98 -18.03
N ILE A 212 -34.34 -13.75 -19.05
CA ILE A 212 -33.62 -15.00 -18.87
C ILE A 212 -32.31 -14.77 -18.11
N CYS A 213 -31.50 -13.79 -18.52
CA CYS A 213 -30.23 -13.49 -17.87
C CYS A 213 -30.44 -13.15 -16.39
N THR A 214 -31.44 -12.33 -16.08
CA THR A 214 -31.77 -11.95 -14.70
C THR A 214 -32.14 -13.17 -13.84
N VAL A 215 -32.87 -14.14 -14.41
CA VAL A 215 -33.31 -15.35 -13.72
C VAL A 215 -32.17 -16.35 -13.48
N ILE A 216 -31.23 -16.49 -14.42
CA ILE A 216 -30.17 -17.51 -14.32
C ILE A 216 -28.86 -16.99 -13.70
N GLU A 217 -28.64 -15.66 -13.66
CA GLU A 217 -27.43 -15.02 -13.12
C GLU A 217 -27.10 -15.46 -11.69
N PRO A 218 -28.05 -15.50 -10.72
CA PRO A 218 -27.75 -15.96 -9.37
C PRO A 218 -27.19 -17.38 -9.32
N THR A 219 -27.76 -18.29 -10.13
CA THR A 219 -27.29 -19.68 -10.20
C THR A 219 -25.85 -19.74 -10.75
N ILE A 220 -25.55 -19.01 -11.83
CA ILE A 220 -24.21 -18.99 -12.42
C ILE A 220 -23.20 -18.43 -11.42
N GLN A 221 -23.53 -17.35 -10.72
CA GLN A 221 -22.65 -16.74 -9.74
C GLN A 221 -22.41 -17.64 -8.52
N ILE A 222 -23.44 -18.32 -7.99
CA ILE A 222 -23.29 -19.30 -6.90
C ILE A 222 -22.34 -20.42 -7.33
N LEU A 223 -22.53 -20.98 -8.53
CA LEU A 223 -21.68 -22.06 -9.05
C LEU A 223 -20.26 -21.58 -9.32
N LEU A 224 -20.10 -20.36 -9.84
CA LEU A 224 -18.80 -19.76 -10.11
C LEU A 224 -18.04 -19.53 -8.79
N HIS A 225 -18.71 -18.99 -7.77
CA HIS A 225 -18.15 -18.82 -6.43
C HIS A 225 -17.83 -20.16 -5.75
N THR A 226 -18.64 -21.20 -6.00
CA THR A 226 -18.39 -22.56 -5.52
C THR A 226 -17.15 -23.17 -6.17
N ALA A 227 -16.99 -23.00 -7.49
CA ALA A 227 -15.88 -23.57 -8.23
C ALA A 227 -14.56 -22.80 -8.04
N SER A 228 -14.63 -21.49 -7.78
CA SER A 228 -13.45 -20.65 -7.55
C SER A 228 -12.93 -20.64 -6.11
N MET A 229 -13.56 -21.38 -5.19
CA MET A 229 -13.05 -21.50 -3.81
C MET A 229 -11.63 -22.08 -3.78
N GLU A 230 -10.72 -21.36 -3.13
CA GLU A 230 -9.30 -21.67 -3.12
C GLU A 230 -9.01 -23.11 -2.68
N ARG A 231 -8.14 -23.80 -3.43
CA ARG A 231 -7.62 -25.14 -3.13
C ARG A 231 -8.65 -26.26 -2.98
N ARG A 232 -9.91 -26.01 -3.34
CA ARG A 232 -10.98 -27.01 -3.23
C ARG A 232 -11.03 -27.94 -4.44
N ILE A 233 -11.06 -27.38 -5.65
CA ILE A 233 -11.22 -28.17 -6.89
C ILE A 233 -9.98 -28.96 -7.30
N GLU A 234 -8.82 -28.60 -6.73
CA GLU A 234 -7.55 -29.31 -6.92
C GLU A 234 -7.64 -30.78 -6.48
N ASN A 235 -8.61 -31.12 -5.62
CA ASN A 235 -8.85 -32.45 -5.11
C ASN A 235 -10.11 -33.08 -5.71
N ALA A 236 -10.11 -34.41 -5.83
CA ALA A 236 -11.33 -35.14 -6.19
C ALA A 236 -12.40 -34.89 -5.11
N SER A 237 -13.57 -34.39 -5.53
CA SER A 237 -14.68 -34.06 -4.64
C SER A 237 -15.99 -34.64 -5.14
N VAL A 238 -16.84 -35.05 -4.20
CA VAL A 238 -18.19 -35.56 -4.48
C VAL A 238 -19.05 -34.46 -5.11
N LEU A 239 -18.91 -33.23 -4.62
CA LEU A 239 -19.60 -32.05 -5.15
C LEU A 239 -19.30 -31.84 -6.64
N MET A 240 -18.03 -31.78 -7.03
CA MET A 240 -17.68 -31.59 -8.44
C MET A 240 -18.03 -32.81 -9.29
N HIS A 241 -17.97 -34.03 -8.73
CA HIS A 241 -18.45 -35.23 -9.43
C HIS A 241 -19.94 -35.10 -9.79
N ILE A 242 -20.78 -34.69 -8.83
CA ILE A 242 -22.21 -34.49 -9.03
C ILE A 242 -22.46 -33.41 -10.10
N ILE A 243 -21.83 -32.24 -9.98
CA ILE A 243 -22.04 -31.12 -10.91
C ILE A 243 -21.57 -31.48 -12.34
N VAL A 244 -20.38 -32.06 -12.48
CA VAL A 244 -19.73 -32.31 -13.78
C VAL A 244 -20.22 -33.59 -14.45
N LYS A 245 -20.35 -34.70 -13.72
CA LYS A 245 -20.63 -36.03 -14.30
C LYS A 245 -22.10 -36.43 -14.21
N GLU A 246 -22.78 -36.15 -13.09
CA GLU A 246 -24.20 -36.49 -12.92
C GLU A 246 -25.09 -35.48 -13.65
N PHE A 247 -24.99 -34.19 -13.32
CA PHE A 247 -25.83 -33.13 -13.93
C PHE A 247 -25.34 -32.67 -15.32
N LYS A 248 -24.06 -32.89 -15.67
CA LYS A 248 -23.48 -32.52 -16.98
C LYS A 248 -23.76 -31.08 -17.40
N ILE A 249 -23.72 -30.16 -16.44
CA ILE A 249 -24.15 -28.77 -16.63
C ILE A 249 -23.37 -28.04 -17.73
N SER A 250 -22.09 -28.39 -17.95
CA SER A 250 -21.23 -27.74 -18.95
C SER A 250 -21.85 -27.75 -20.36
N SER A 251 -22.48 -28.86 -20.76
CA SER A 251 -23.12 -28.96 -22.08
C SER A 251 -24.32 -28.03 -22.22
N TYR A 252 -25.15 -27.91 -21.18
CA TYR A 252 -26.29 -27.00 -21.16
C TYR A 252 -25.85 -25.54 -21.20
N LEU A 253 -24.81 -25.19 -20.43
CA LEU A 253 -24.25 -23.84 -20.40
C LEU A 253 -23.65 -23.41 -21.74
N LEU A 254 -22.97 -24.33 -22.44
CA LEU A 254 -22.45 -24.05 -23.78
C LEU A 254 -23.57 -23.75 -24.77
N ILE A 255 -24.66 -24.53 -24.75
CA ILE A 255 -25.84 -24.28 -25.59
C ILE A 255 -26.49 -22.94 -25.22
N ALA A 256 -26.60 -22.61 -23.93
CA ALA A 256 -27.13 -21.32 -23.49
C ALA A 256 -26.29 -20.15 -24.03
N CYS A 257 -24.96 -20.26 -24.02
CA CYS A 257 -24.06 -19.25 -24.60
C CYS A 257 -24.23 -19.06 -26.11
N GLU A 258 -24.63 -20.07 -26.86
CA GLU A 258 -24.92 -19.90 -28.30
C GLU A 258 -26.17 -19.04 -28.54
N ARG A 259 -27.08 -18.96 -27.57
CA ARG A 259 -28.33 -18.20 -27.66
C ARG A 259 -28.24 -16.80 -27.06
N VAL A 260 -27.49 -16.65 -25.95
CA VAL A 260 -27.28 -15.38 -25.25
C VAL A 260 -26.19 -14.56 -25.96
N ARG A 261 -26.53 -13.33 -26.34
CA ARG A 261 -25.66 -12.37 -27.05
C ARG A 261 -24.96 -11.38 -26.12
N LYS A 262 -25.45 -11.18 -24.90
CA LYS A 262 -24.86 -10.28 -23.91
C LYS A 262 -23.49 -10.79 -23.45
N ASP A 263 -22.45 -10.04 -23.80
CA ASP A 263 -21.04 -10.41 -23.54
C ASP A 263 -20.75 -10.66 -22.06
N ASP A 264 -21.26 -9.82 -21.14
CA ASP A 264 -21.03 -9.99 -19.69
C ASP A 264 -21.53 -11.36 -19.19
N MET A 265 -22.70 -11.77 -19.67
CA MET A 265 -23.29 -13.04 -19.28
C MET A 265 -22.56 -14.22 -19.92
N SER A 266 -22.25 -14.12 -21.22
CA SER A 266 -21.44 -15.12 -21.91
C SER A 266 -20.08 -15.31 -21.22
N LEU A 267 -19.43 -14.23 -20.77
CA LEU A 267 -18.19 -14.29 -20.01
C LEU A 267 -18.36 -15.03 -18.68
N ASN A 268 -19.40 -14.74 -17.88
CA ASN A 268 -19.65 -15.46 -16.62
C ASN A 268 -19.87 -16.96 -16.85
N ILE A 269 -20.64 -17.31 -17.89
CA ILE A 269 -20.88 -18.70 -18.25
C ILE A 269 -19.57 -19.38 -18.70
N PHE A 270 -18.79 -18.78 -19.60
CA PHE A 270 -17.53 -19.36 -20.05
C PHE A 270 -16.50 -19.49 -18.93
N LYS A 271 -16.46 -18.55 -17.97
CA LYS A 271 -15.65 -18.67 -16.76
C LYS A 271 -16.06 -19.88 -15.92
N LEU A 272 -17.36 -20.10 -15.73
CA LEU A 272 -17.86 -21.28 -15.02
C LEU A 272 -17.51 -22.57 -15.77
N VAL A 273 -17.72 -22.62 -17.09
CA VAL A 273 -17.38 -23.81 -17.90
C VAL A 273 -15.88 -24.10 -17.88
N LEU A 274 -15.02 -23.07 -17.86
CA LEU A 274 -13.57 -23.24 -17.68
C LEU A 274 -13.26 -23.95 -16.35
N TRP A 275 -13.82 -23.47 -15.24
CA TRP A 275 -13.66 -24.10 -13.93
C TRP A 275 -14.16 -25.54 -13.91
N LEU A 276 -15.31 -25.82 -14.53
CA LEU A 276 -15.87 -27.17 -14.59
C LEU A 276 -15.02 -28.11 -15.46
N THR A 277 -14.42 -27.59 -16.53
CA THR A 277 -13.49 -28.35 -17.39
C THR A 277 -12.21 -28.68 -16.63
N LEU A 278 -11.68 -27.74 -15.84
CA LEU A 278 -10.56 -27.98 -14.92
C LEU A 278 -10.93 -28.99 -13.84
N ALA A 279 -12.08 -28.85 -13.20
CA ALA A 279 -12.57 -29.80 -12.20
C ALA A 279 -12.71 -31.22 -12.77
N LYS A 280 -13.13 -31.36 -14.04
CA LYS A 280 -13.18 -32.65 -14.74
C LYS A 280 -11.81 -33.33 -14.81
N VAL A 281 -10.74 -32.56 -15.08
CA VAL A 281 -9.36 -33.06 -15.07
C VAL A 281 -8.96 -33.52 -13.67
N PHE A 282 -9.19 -32.70 -12.65
CA PHE A 282 -8.79 -33.03 -11.27
C PHE A 282 -9.59 -34.15 -10.62
N LEU A 283 -10.83 -34.38 -11.05
CA LEU A 283 -11.61 -35.56 -10.66
C LEU A 283 -10.93 -36.85 -11.12
N THR A 284 -10.27 -36.84 -12.28
CA THR A 284 -9.51 -38.01 -12.79
C THR A 284 -8.08 -38.05 -12.28
N LYS A 285 -7.44 -36.89 -12.12
CA LYS A 285 -6.03 -36.75 -11.79
C LYS A 285 -5.84 -35.59 -10.79
N PRO A 286 -6.02 -35.86 -9.48
CA PRO A 286 -5.97 -34.84 -8.44
C PRO A 286 -4.60 -34.20 -8.32
N MET A 287 -4.57 -32.93 -7.91
CA MET A 287 -3.34 -32.14 -7.80
C MET A 287 -2.60 -32.45 -6.47
N ALA A 288 -2.06 -33.67 -6.37
CA ALA A 288 -1.33 -34.18 -5.21
C ALA A 288 0.20 -34.21 -5.44
N PRO A 289 1.03 -34.19 -4.38
CA PRO A 289 2.48 -34.29 -4.52
C PRO A 289 2.91 -35.56 -5.28
N GLY A 290 3.77 -35.40 -6.29
CA GLY A 290 4.25 -36.49 -7.14
C GLY A 290 3.34 -36.85 -8.33
N VAL A 291 2.17 -36.23 -8.46
CA VAL A 291 1.33 -36.35 -9.66
C VAL A 291 1.90 -35.48 -10.78
N LEU A 292 2.25 -36.10 -11.90
CA LEU A 292 2.83 -35.42 -13.06
C LEU A 292 1.79 -35.29 -14.18
N TYR A 293 1.60 -34.08 -14.70
CA TYR A 293 0.70 -33.79 -15.83
C TYR A 293 1.45 -33.77 -17.16
N SER A 294 0.74 -34.15 -18.22
CA SER A 294 1.16 -33.99 -19.62
C SER A 294 0.28 -32.97 -20.36
N SER A 295 0.72 -32.53 -21.53
CA SER A 295 -0.07 -31.65 -22.40
C SER A 295 -1.42 -32.27 -22.81
N GLU A 296 -1.52 -33.60 -22.87
CA GLU A 296 -2.76 -34.31 -23.23
C GLU A 296 -3.85 -34.17 -22.15
N ASP A 297 -3.46 -34.11 -20.87
CA ASP A 297 -4.41 -33.96 -19.75
C ASP A 297 -5.25 -32.67 -19.86
N PHE A 298 -4.70 -31.63 -20.52
CA PHE A 298 -5.33 -30.32 -20.68
C PHE A 298 -5.80 -30.03 -22.11
N LEU A 299 -5.81 -31.03 -23.00
CA LEU A 299 -6.22 -30.85 -24.39
C LEU A 299 -7.67 -30.33 -24.51
N GLU A 300 -8.58 -30.84 -23.68
CA GLU A 300 -9.97 -30.38 -23.64
C GLU A 300 -10.08 -28.91 -23.22
N VAL A 301 -9.24 -28.47 -22.27
CA VAL A 301 -9.17 -27.07 -21.83
C VAL A 301 -8.64 -26.18 -22.96
N ALA A 302 -7.60 -26.61 -23.67
CA ALA A 302 -7.06 -25.88 -24.82
C ALA A 302 -8.08 -25.74 -25.95
N ALA A 303 -8.79 -26.83 -26.29
CA ALA A 303 -9.84 -26.82 -27.30
C ALA A 303 -11.02 -25.92 -26.89
N PHE A 304 -11.44 -25.98 -25.62
CA PHE A 304 -12.46 -25.09 -25.07
C PHE A 304 -12.07 -23.61 -25.20
N ASN A 305 -10.86 -23.25 -24.76
CA ASN A 305 -10.36 -21.88 -24.85
C ASN A 305 -10.35 -21.37 -26.30
N PHE A 306 -9.90 -22.20 -27.24
CA PHE A 306 -9.93 -21.87 -28.67
C PHE A 306 -11.36 -21.61 -29.17
N ASN A 307 -12.31 -22.49 -28.84
CA ASN A 307 -13.70 -22.34 -29.27
C ASN A 307 -14.36 -21.07 -28.70
N VAL A 308 -14.06 -20.72 -27.44
CA VAL A 308 -14.54 -19.45 -26.85
C VAL A 308 -13.99 -18.25 -27.59
N ILE A 309 -12.69 -18.25 -27.90
CA ILE A 309 -12.07 -17.16 -28.67
C ILE A 309 -12.70 -17.07 -30.06
N GLN A 310 -12.88 -18.19 -30.76
CA GLN A 310 -13.55 -18.20 -32.07
C GLN A 310 -14.98 -17.67 -31.99
N ASN A 311 -15.73 -17.98 -30.93
CA ASN A 311 -17.08 -17.46 -30.73
C ASN A 311 -17.08 -15.93 -30.62
N PHE A 312 -16.18 -15.36 -29.82
CA PHE A 312 -16.07 -13.90 -29.70
C PHE A 312 -15.50 -13.23 -30.96
N VAL A 313 -14.63 -13.92 -31.72
CA VAL A 313 -14.18 -13.45 -33.04
C VAL A 313 -15.36 -13.33 -34.01
N GLN A 314 -16.24 -14.32 -34.05
CA GLN A 314 -17.47 -14.27 -34.87
C GLN A 314 -18.41 -13.14 -34.44
N ARG A 315 -18.45 -12.81 -33.14
CA ARG A 315 -19.17 -11.64 -32.59
C ARG A 315 -18.45 -10.31 -32.81
N ARG A 316 -17.24 -10.31 -33.39
CA ARG A 316 -16.35 -9.15 -33.54
C ARG A 316 -16.04 -8.43 -32.21
N SER A 317 -16.01 -9.15 -31.09
CA SER A 317 -15.81 -8.59 -29.75
C SER A 317 -14.38 -8.87 -29.24
N ALA A 318 -13.42 -8.01 -29.62
CA ALA A 318 -12.04 -8.13 -29.14
C ALA A 318 -11.91 -7.88 -27.63
N THR A 319 -12.76 -7.00 -27.08
CA THR A 319 -12.91 -6.75 -25.63
C THR A 319 -13.16 -8.03 -24.85
N ALA A 320 -14.15 -8.83 -25.27
CA ALA A 320 -14.54 -10.06 -24.59
C ALA A 320 -13.44 -11.13 -24.68
N ILE A 321 -12.70 -11.20 -25.80
CA ILE A 321 -11.52 -12.07 -25.93
C ILE A 321 -10.46 -11.70 -24.88
N LEU A 322 -10.15 -10.41 -24.73
CA LEU A 322 -9.19 -9.94 -23.73
C LEU A 322 -9.67 -10.24 -22.31
N ASP A 323 -10.95 -10.02 -21.99
CA ASP A 323 -11.53 -10.33 -20.68
C ASP A 323 -11.48 -11.83 -20.34
N PHE A 324 -11.78 -12.68 -21.32
CA PHE A 324 -11.66 -14.12 -21.16
C PHE A 324 -10.20 -14.53 -20.94
N CYS A 325 -9.27 -14.09 -21.79
CA CYS A 325 -7.85 -14.39 -21.66
C CYS A 325 -7.27 -13.90 -20.33
N SER A 326 -7.64 -12.69 -19.86
CA SER A 326 -7.25 -12.18 -18.55
C SER A 326 -7.73 -13.12 -17.43
N THR A 327 -9.00 -13.53 -17.49
CA THR A 327 -9.58 -14.42 -16.48
C THR A 327 -8.89 -15.79 -16.46
N CYS A 328 -8.59 -16.35 -17.64
CA CYS A 328 -7.83 -17.60 -17.74
C CYS A 328 -6.46 -17.49 -17.07
N ASN A 329 -5.73 -16.38 -17.29
CA ASN A 329 -4.44 -16.16 -16.66
C ASN A 329 -4.55 -16.04 -15.13
N ILE A 330 -5.54 -15.31 -14.61
CA ILE A 330 -5.77 -15.17 -13.16
C ILE A 330 -6.10 -16.53 -12.53
N ILE A 331 -7.02 -17.29 -13.13
CA ILE A 331 -7.42 -18.62 -12.64
C ILE A 331 -6.21 -19.55 -12.63
N TRP A 332 -5.49 -19.65 -13.74
CA TRP A 332 -4.37 -20.57 -13.86
C TRP A 332 -3.24 -20.22 -12.88
N ASN A 333 -2.84 -18.94 -12.82
CA ASN A 333 -1.77 -18.53 -11.93
C ASN A 333 -2.17 -18.59 -10.44
N GLY A 334 -3.46 -18.42 -10.12
CA GLY A 334 -3.98 -18.61 -8.77
C GLY A 334 -3.87 -20.07 -8.29
N MET A 335 -4.14 -21.04 -9.17
CA MET A 335 -4.08 -22.47 -8.83
C MET A 335 -2.65 -23.01 -8.69
N TYR A 336 -1.71 -22.53 -9.51
CA TYR A 336 -0.40 -23.16 -9.70
C TYR A 336 0.80 -22.39 -9.12
N LYS A 337 0.58 -21.23 -8.48
CA LYS A 337 1.61 -20.24 -8.09
C LYS A 337 2.89 -20.83 -7.47
N ASP A 338 2.76 -21.82 -6.57
CA ASP A 338 3.89 -22.39 -5.82
C ASP A 338 4.27 -23.83 -6.22
N LYS A 339 3.55 -24.45 -7.17
CA LYS A 339 3.59 -25.91 -7.38
C LYS A 339 4.14 -26.33 -8.74
N GLU A 340 4.23 -25.40 -9.69
CA GLU A 340 4.35 -25.76 -11.11
C GLU A 340 5.65 -26.48 -11.49
N SER A 341 6.82 -26.11 -10.94
CA SER A 341 8.09 -26.76 -11.29
C SER A 341 8.18 -28.24 -10.91
N THR A 342 7.29 -28.73 -10.04
CA THR A 342 7.31 -30.10 -9.49
C THR A 342 6.27 -31.04 -10.11
N MET A 343 5.38 -30.54 -10.98
CA MET A 343 4.17 -31.28 -11.41
C MET A 343 4.09 -31.59 -12.91
N TRP A 344 5.12 -31.28 -13.71
CA TRP A 344 5.11 -31.56 -15.16
C TRP A 344 6.10 -32.66 -15.54
N ILE A 345 5.70 -33.50 -16.48
CA ILE A 345 6.61 -34.45 -17.13
C ILE A 345 7.60 -33.63 -18.00
N GLN A 346 8.90 -33.71 -17.70
CA GLN A 346 9.95 -32.99 -18.42
C GLN A 346 10.19 -33.48 -19.86
N GLU A 347 9.47 -34.51 -20.31
CA GLU A 347 9.71 -35.17 -21.61
C GLU A 347 9.13 -34.42 -22.82
N ASP A 348 8.33 -33.37 -22.61
CA ASP A 348 7.75 -32.62 -23.71
C ASP A 348 8.81 -31.74 -24.38
N LYS A 349 9.44 -32.27 -25.44
CA LYS A 349 10.54 -31.62 -26.21
C LYS A 349 10.21 -30.20 -26.71
N LYS A 350 8.94 -29.77 -26.68
CA LYS A 350 8.49 -28.42 -27.05
C LYS A 350 8.29 -27.46 -25.88
N GLY A 351 8.30 -27.90 -24.62
CA GLY A 351 8.19 -27.02 -23.45
C GLY A 351 6.92 -26.16 -23.38
N VAL A 352 5.80 -26.61 -23.97
CA VAL A 352 4.53 -25.86 -24.03
C VAL A 352 3.90 -25.78 -22.65
N LYS A 353 3.92 -24.58 -22.04
CA LYS A 353 3.31 -24.33 -20.73
C LYS A 353 1.90 -23.79 -20.88
N MET A 354 0.91 -24.44 -20.27
CA MET A 354 -0.50 -24.04 -20.38
C MET A 354 -0.75 -22.61 -19.87
N ARG A 355 -0.04 -22.19 -18.80
CA ARG A 355 -0.07 -20.80 -18.27
C ARG A 355 0.29 -19.72 -19.30
N ASN A 356 1.12 -20.04 -20.28
CA ASN A 356 1.61 -19.06 -21.26
C ASN A 356 0.66 -18.95 -22.48
N GLN A 357 -0.26 -19.89 -22.65
CA GLN A 357 -1.11 -19.97 -23.84
C GLN A 357 -2.04 -18.76 -23.96
N MET A 358 -2.83 -18.50 -22.92
CA MET A 358 -3.76 -17.36 -22.94
C MET A 358 -3.04 -16.02 -22.79
N LEU A 359 -1.86 -15.99 -22.16
CA LEU A 359 -1.01 -14.80 -22.15
C LEU A 359 -0.55 -14.44 -23.57
N PHE A 360 -0.14 -15.42 -24.38
CA PHE A 360 0.26 -15.16 -25.77
C PHE A 360 -0.88 -14.53 -26.57
N VAL A 361 -2.09 -15.12 -26.54
CA VAL A 361 -3.26 -14.54 -27.21
C VAL A 361 -3.52 -13.11 -26.71
N PHE A 362 -3.41 -12.89 -25.39
CA PHE A 362 -3.60 -11.57 -24.79
C PHE A 362 -2.62 -10.51 -25.33
N LEU A 363 -1.39 -10.89 -25.67
CA LEU A 363 -0.35 -9.99 -26.19
C LEU A 363 -0.49 -9.70 -27.70
N VAL A 364 -1.37 -10.39 -28.42
CA VAL A 364 -1.51 -10.24 -29.88
C VAL A 364 -1.84 -8.80 -30.30
N PRO A 365 -2.79 -8.07 -29.68
CA PRO A 365 -3.09 -6.70 -30.13
C PRO A 365 -1.88 -5.77 -30.04
N VAL A 366 -1.07 -5.92 -28.99
CA VAL A 366 0.20 -5.20 -28.83
C VAL A 366 1.19 -5.53 -29.96
N LEU A 367 1.28 -6.80 -30.38
CA LEU A 367 2.12 -7.20 -31.51
C LEU A 367 1.59 -6.72 -32.86
N VAL A 368 0.27 -6.66 -33.03
CA VAL A 368 -0.37 -6.05 -34.20
C VAL A 368 0.02 -4.59 -34.28
N PHE A 369 -0.06 -3.83 -33.18
CA PHE A 369 0.35 -2.42 -33.14
C PHE A 369 1.78 -2.20 -33.66
N VAL A 370 2.73 -3.04 -33.25
CA VAL A 370 4.14 -2.93 -33.66
C VAL A 370 4.36 -3.26 -35.15
N THR A 371 3.51 -4.12 -35.72
CA THR A 371 3.64 -4.60 -37.11
C THR A 371 2.69 -3.89 -38.08
N TYR A 372 1.78 -3.07 -37.58
CA TYR A 372 0.73 -2.43 -38.35
C TYR A 372 1.29 -1.44 -39.39
N GLY A 373 0.82 -1.50 -40.62
CA GLY A 373 1.17 -0.54 -41.68
C GLY A 373 2.61 -0.61 -42.23
N LYS A 374 3.45 -1.52 -41.72
CA LYS A 374 4.85 -1.65 -42.16
C LYS A 374 4.98 -2.48 -43.44
N PRO A 375 5.79 -2.05 -44.43
CA PRO A 375 6.08 -2.87 -45.60
C PRO A 375 6.81 -4.15 -45.19
N GLN A 376 6.65 -5.24 -45.96
CA GLN A 376 7.35 -6.52 -45.73
C GLN A 376 8.88 -6.39 -45.63
N SER A 377 9.46 -5.32 -46.17
CA SER A 377 10.88 -4.99 -46.04
C SER A 377 11.26 -4.32 -44.71
N ALA A 378 10.31 -3.69 -43.98
CA ALA A 378 10.51 -3.12 -42.65
C ALA A 378 10.19 -4.10 -41.50
N LEU A 379 9.59 -5.25 -41.82
CA LEU A 379 9.52 -6.44 -40.96
C LEU A 379 10.90 -7.12 -40.75
N THR A 380 12.00 -6.46 -41.16
CA THR A 380 13.39 -6.92 -41.04
C THR A 380 14.05 -6.60 -39.70
N ASP A 381 13.36 -6.01 -38.70
CA ASP A 381 13.88 -6.04 -37.33
C ASP A 381 13.80 -7.48 -36.82
N ALA A 382 14.90 -8.21 -37.05
CA ALA A 382 15.06 -9.62 -36.70
C ALA A 382 14.64 -9.90 -35.25
N ARG A 383 14.79 -8.92 -34.33
CA ARG A 383 14.45 -9.10 -32.92
C ARG A 383 12.96 -9.27 -32.66
N ILE A 384 12.10 -8.49 -33.34
CA ILE A 384 10.64 -8.66 -33.20
C ILE A 384 10.20 -9.98 -33.82
N HIS A 385 10.81 -10.36 -34.95
CA HIS A 385 10.52 -11.66 -35.58
C HIS A 385 10.93 -12.83 -34.68
N ASP A 386 12.15 -12.80 -34.14
CA ASP A 386 12.67 -13.80 -33.20
C ASP A 386 11.79 -13.88 -31.94
N TYR A 387 11.29 -12.74 -31.45
CA TYR A 387 10.35 -12.69 -30.33
C TYR A 387 9.02 -13.37 -30.66
N ILE A 388 8.42 -13.07 -31.81
CA ILE A 388 7.17 -13.69 -32.28
C ILE A 388 7.38 -15.19 -32.53
N GLU A 389 8.47 -15.57 -33.17
CA GLU A 389 8.83 -16.98 -33.42
C GLU A 389 8.97 -17.74 -32.10
N ARG A 390 9.62 -17.14 -31.10
CA ARG A 390 9.71 -17.72 -29.75
C ARG A 390 8.34 -17.90 -29.10
N LEU A 391 7.44 -16.92 -29.20
CA LEU A 391 6.07 -17.06 -28.69
C LEU A 391 5.30 -18.18 -29.40
N LEU A 392 5.44 -18.29 -30.73
CA LEU A 392 4.82 -19.36 -31.52
C LEU A 392 5.38 -20.74 -31.13
N ASN A 393 6.69 -20.86 -30.92
CA ASN A 393 7.34 -22.10 -30.49
C ASN A 393 6.92 -22.53 -29.08
N MET A 394 6.54 -21.58 -28.21
CA MET A 394 6.00 -21.85 -26.87
C MET A 394 4.49 -22.15 -26.87
N SER A 395 3.82 -22.01 -28.01
CA SER A 395 2.36 -22.15 -28.14
C SER A 395 1.94 -23.51 -28.68
N CYS A 396 0.76 -24.00 -28.27
CA CYS A 396 0.11 -25.13 -28.93
C CYS A 396 -0.64 -24.69 -30.20
N GLU A 397 -0.99 -25.64 -31.06
CA GLU A 397 -1.65 -25.36 -32.34
C GLU A 397 -2.96 -24.57 -32.19
N TYR A 398 -3.76 -24.89 -31.17
CA TYR A 398 -5.00 -24.17 -30.86
C TYR A 398 -4.73 -22.71 -30.47
N THR A 399 -3.71 -22.46 -29.65
CA THR A 399 -3.31 -21.11 -29.25
C THR A 399 -2.82 -20.31 -30.44
N ALA A 400 -1.98 -20.90 -31.30
CA ALA A 400 -1.49 -20.23 -32.51
C ALA A 400 -2.65 -19.84 -33.44
N LYS A 401 -3.62 -20.74 -33.68
CA LYS A 401 -4.82 -20.44 -34.47
C LYS A 401 -5.67 -19.33 -33.83
N ALA A 402 -5.86 -19.35 -32.52
CA ALA A 402 -6.56 -18.27 -31.80
C ALA A 402 -5.82 -16.93 -31.94
N ALA A 403 -4.49 -16.94 -31.84
CA ALA A 403 -3.66 -15.75 -32.00
C ALA A 403 -3.80 -15.16 -33.42
N TYR A 404 -3.78 -15.98 -34.46
CA TYR A 404 -4.03 -15.51 -35.84
C TYR A 404 -5.43 -14.92 -36.01
N ALA A 405 -6.46 -15.57 -35.45
CA ALA A 405 -7.83 -15.06 -35.54
C ALA A 405 -7.99 -13.70 -34.83
N LEU A 406 -7.37 -13.50 -33.66
CA LEU A 406 -7.37 -12.22 -32.97
C LEU A 406 -6.54 -11.16 -33.70
N ARG A 407 -5.41 -11.54 -34.33
CA ARG A 407 -4.59 -10.64 -35.16
C ARG A 407 -5.42 -10.05 -36.30
N ASP A 408 -6.12 -10.93 -37.02
CA ASP A 408 -6.93 -10.54 -38.17
C ASP A 408 -8.10 -9.65 -37.71
N LEU A 409 -8.81 -10.05 -36.65
CA LEU A 409 -9.88 -9.23 -36.06
C LEU A 409 -9.38 -7.86 -35.61
N THR A 410 -8.23 -7.79 -34.93
CA THR A 410 -7.66 -6.52 -34.45
C THR A 410 -7.34 -5.59 -35.61
N SER A 411 -6.85 -6.14 -36.73
CA SER A 411 -6.52 -5.37 -37.93
C SER A 411 -7.76 -4.84 -38.68
N GLU A 412 -8.91 -5.51 -38.52
CA GLU A 412 -10.19 -5.09 -39.10
C GLU A 412 -10.99 -4.13 -38.21
N LEU A 413 -10.66 -4.04 -36.92
CA LEU A 413 -11.28 -3.12 -35.96
C LEU A 413 -10.43 -1.85 -35.82
N ASP A 414 -10.86 -0.93 -34.94
CA ASP A 414 -10.01 0.17 -34.51
C ASP A 414 -8.85 -0.36 -33.64
N THR A 415 -7.70 -0.59 -34.29
CA THR A 415 -6.48 -1.12 -33.68
C THR A 415 -6.08 -0.35 -32.43
N LEU A 416 -6.16 0.99 -32.43
CA LEU A 416 -5.73 1.81 -31.30
C LEU A 416 -6.64 1.60 -30.08
N SER A 417 -7.96 1.54 -30.31
CA SER A 417 -8.93 1.25 -29.24
C SER A 417 -8.75 -0.13 -28.63
N VAL A 418 -8.54 -1.17 -29.46
CA VAL A 418 -8.30 -2.54 -28.98
C VAL A 418 -6.98 -2.62 -28.21
N VAL A 419 -5.91 -2.00 -28.71
CA VAL A 419 -4.60 -1.94 -28.03
C VAL A 419 -4.72 -1.21 -26.70
N LEU A 420 -5.44 -0.08 -26.66
CA LEU A 420 -5.69 0.68 -25.43
C LEU A 420 -6.37 -0.19 -24.36
N GLN A 421 -7.38 -0.96 -24.74
CA GLN A 421 -8.05 -1.89 -23.83
C GLN A 421 -7.12 -3.03 -23.37
N CYS A 422 -6.30 -3.56 -24.27
CA CYS A 422 -5.30 -4.57 -23.95
C CYS A 422 -4.31 -4.06 -22.88
N VAL A 423 -3.69 -2.89 -23.09
CA VAL A 423 -2.70 -2.35 -22.15
C VAL A 423 -3.30 -1.90 -20.82
N LYS A 424 -4.55 -1.40 -20.81
CA LYS A 424 -5.29 -1.12 -19.58
C LYS A 424 -5.50 -2.39 -18.76
N LYS A 425 -5.88 -3.49 -19.42
CA LYS A 425 -6.15 -4.77 -18.77
C LYS A 425 -4.85 -5.50 -18.34
N LEU A 426 -3.71 -5.28 -18.98
CA LEU A 426 -2.40 -5.82 -18.55
C LEU A 426 -2.05 -5.41 -17.11
N ILE A 427 -2.39 -4.19 -16.71
CA ILE A 427 -2.10 -3.68 -15.35
C ILE A 427 -2.71 -4.59 -14.28
N HIS A 428 -3.92 -5.12 -14.54
CA HIS A 428 -4.61 -6.00 -13.60
C HIS A 428 -3.98 -7.40 -13.50
N LEU A 429 -3.14 -7.80 -14.44
CA LEU A 429 -2.43 -9.08 -14.38
C LEU A 429 -1.13 -9.00 -13.57
N LYS A 430 -0.62 -7.81 -13.27
CA LYS A 430 0.74 -7.60 -12.70
C LYS A 430 1.05 -8.48 -11.49
N ASP A 431 0.10 -8.68 -10.57
CA ASP A 431 0.29 -9.41 -9.30
C ASP A 431 0.15 -10.93 -9.48
N HIS A 432 -0.39 -11.34 -10.62
CA HIS A 432 -0.61 -12.74 -10.99
C HIS A 432 0.49 -13.31 -11.90
N LEU A 433 1.29 -12.48 -12.57
CA LEU A 433 2.39 -12.96 -13.42
C LEU A 433 3.54 -13.54 -12.57
N ASN A 434 4.17 -14.61 -13.04
CA ASN A 434 5.49 -15.03 -12.55
C ASN A 434 6.59 -14.27 -13.29
N ASP A 435 7.86 -14.44 -12.90
CA ASP A 435 8.98 -13.70 -13.49
C ASP A 435 9.17 -13.99 -14.99
N GLU A 436 8.98 -15.23 -15.45
CA GLU A 436 9.04 -15.60 -16.88
C GLU A 436 7.94 -14.90 -17.70
N GLN A 437 6.70 -14.92 -17.21
CA GLN A 437 5.57 -14.25 -17.84
C GLN A 437 5.73 -12.73 -17.83
N ALA A 438 6.21 -12.16 -16.72
CA ALA A 438 6.52 -10.75 -16.60
C ALA A 438 7.56 -10.32 -17.62
N ASN A 439 8.56 -11.16 -17.89
CA ASN A 439 9.56 -10.91 -18.92
C ASN A 439 8.97 -10.90 -20.34
N LEU A 440 8.07 -11.84 -20.66
CA LEU A 440 7.35 -11.84 -21.95
C LEU A 440 6.52 -10.56 -22.12
N VAL A 441 5.75 -10.19 -21.10
CA VAL A 441 4.94 -8.95 -21.16
C VAL A 441 5.85 -7.72 -21.30
N PHE A 442 6.96 -7.66 -20.57
CA PHE A 442 7.93 -6.58 -20.67
C PHE A 442 8.49 -6.43 -22.10
N GLN A 443 8.92 -7.53 -22.72
CA GLN A 443 9.47 -7.50 -24.09
C GLN A 443 8.43 -7.04 -25.12
N ALA A 444 7.19 -7.51 -25.02
CA ALA A 444 6.11 -7.04 -25.88
C ALA A 444 5.88 -5.53 -25.75
N LEU A 445 5.83 -5.02 -24.51
CA LEU A 445 5.64 -3.58 -24.23
C LEU A 445 6.85 -2.74 -24.63
N PHE A 446 8.07 -3.27 -24.51
CA PHE A 446 9.28 -2.60 -24.96
C PHE A 446 9.25 -2.35 -26.47
N HIS A 447 8.84 -3.33 -27.28
CA HIS A 447 8.70 -3.14 -28.72
C HIS A 447 7.64 -2.08 -29.06
N VAL A 448 6.56 -1.96 -28.27
CA VAL A 448 5.59 -0.85 -28.42
C VAL A 448 6.25 0.50 -28.13
N LEU A 449 7.07 0.60 -27.09
CA LEU A 449 7.80 1.83 -26.77
C LEU A 449 8.81 2.21 -27.86
N GLN A 450 9.41 1.24 -28.55
CA GLN A 450 10.32 1.50 -29.67
C GLN A 450 9.61 2.13 -30.87
N GLU A 451 8.33 1.81 -31.10
CA GLU A 451 7.55 2.49 -32.15
C GLU A 451 7.35 3.97 -31.85
N TYR A 452 7.26 4.32 -30.57
CA TYR A 452 7.12 5.70 -30.11
C TYR A 452 8.43 6.50 -30.16
N ASN A 453 9.57 5.85 -30.39
CA ASN A 453 10.88 6.49 -30.48
C ASN A 453 10.94 7.44 -31.69
N PRO A 454 11.32 8.72 -31.51
CA PRO A 454 11.48 9.68 -32.61
C PRO A 454 12.63 9.32 -33.56
N LEU A 455 13.59 8.51 -33.11
CA LEU A 455 14.71 8.05 -33.90
C LEU A 455 14.44 6.66 -34.48
N ASP A 456 14.95 6.41 -35.69
CA ASP A 456 14.93 5.12 -36.33
C ASP A 456 16.07 4.19 -35.83
N MET A 457 16.18 3.01 -36.44
CA MET A 457 17.21 2.01 -36.08
C MET A 457 18.65 2.47 -36.38
N TYR A 458 18.82 3.49 -37.24
CA TYR A 458 20.11 4.07 -37.61
C TYR A 458 20.44 5.33 -36.80
N GLY A 459 19.49 5.80 -35.97
CA GLY A 459 19.61 7.02 -35.19
C GLY A 459 19.16 8.28 -35.94
N ASP A 460 18.54 8.11 -37.11
CA ASP A 460 18.02 9.22 -37.90
C ASP A 460 16.60 9.59 -37.45
N PRO A 461 16.21 10.88 -37.47
CA PRO A 461 14.87 11.30 -37.10
C PRO A 461 13.84 10.74 -38.08
N LYS A 462 12.82 10.05 -37.55
CA LYS A 462 11.72 9.51 -38.35
C LYS A 462 10.99 10.66 -39.06
N THR A 463 10.72 10.47 -40.36
CA THR A 463 10.07 11.48 -41.23
C THR A 463 8.57 11.65 -40.96
N GLU A 464 7.98 10.88 -40.03
CA GLU A 464 6.57 10.93 -39.68
C GLU A 464 6.23 12.24 -38.93
N GLN A 465 5.22 12.95 -39.42
CA GLN A 465 4.72 14.17 -38.80
C GLN A 465 4.19 13.87 -37.39
N PHE A 466 4.74 14.54 -36.38
CA PHE A 466 4.49 14.36 -34.95
C PHE A 466 3.08 14.80 -34.47
N GLU A 467 2.04 14.62 -35.28
CA GLU A 467 0.66 14.71 -34.80
C GLU A 467 0.17 13.30 -34.40
N ASP A 468 0.80 12.74 -33.36
CA ASP A 468 0.27 11.54 -32.74
C ASP A 468 -1.09 11.89 -32.11
N GLY A 469 -2.14 11.22 -32.57
CA GLY A 469 -3.49 11.40 -32.02
C GLY A 469 -3.51 11.13 -30.51
N GLU A 470 -4.40 11.82 -29.79
CA GLU A 470 -4.57 11.74 -28.34
C GLU A 470 -4.63 10.29 -27.81
N GLN A 471 -5.27 9.39 -28.57
CA GLN A 471 -5.36 7.97 -28.24
C GLN A 471 -4.00 7.25 -28.24
N LYS A 472 -3.08 7.58 -29.16
CA LYS A 472 -1.74 6.97 -29.20
C LYS A 472 -0.92 7.42 -27.99
N ASN A 473 -0.99 8.70 -27.61
CA ASN A 473 -0.37 9.21 -26.38
C ASN A 473 -0.93 8.52 -25.12
N LEU A 474 -2.24 8.25 -25.11
CA LEU A 474 -2.88 7.53 -24.02
C LEU A 474 -2.41 6.07 -23.95
N VAL A 475 -2.36 5.35 -25.07
CA VAL A 475 -1.79 3.98 -25.14
C VAL A 475 -0.39 3.97 -24.54
N MET A 476 0.47 4.89 -24.96
CA MET A 476 1.85 4.95 -24.51
C MET A 476 2.00 5.29 -23.04
N THR A 477 1.10 6.11 -22.50
CA THR A 477 1.03 6.36 -21.04
C THR A 477 0.75 5.06 -20.28
N TYR A 478 -0.22 4.25 -20.73
CA TYR A 478 -0.50 2.94 -20.09
C TYR A 478 0.62 1.93 -20.32
N VAL A 479 1.28 1.92 -21.48
CA VAL A 479 2.45 1.06 -21.75
C VAL A 479 3.58 1.40 -20.79
N MET A 480 3.89 2.69 -20.61
CA MET A 480 4.93 3.17 -19.71
C MET A 480 4.60 2.83 -18.24
N ASP A 481 3.34 2.97 -17.82
CA ASP A 481 2.87 2.55 -16.49
C ASP A 481 3.09 1.05 -16.25
N ASN A 482 2.75 0.20 -17.22
CA ASN A 482 2.96 -1.25 -17.12
C ASN A 482 4.47 -1.57 -17.03
N VAL A 483 5.30 -0.93 -17.85
CA VAL A 483 6.76 -1.12 -17.82
C VAL A 483 7.33 -0.70 -16.47
N LEU A 484 6.96 0.48 -15.94
CA LEU A 484 7.35 0.91 -14.60
C LEU A 484 6.96 -0.14 -13.54
N SER A 485 5.72 -0.61 -13.59
CA SER A 485 5.22 -1.60 -12.64
C SER A 485 6.00 -2.91 -12.69
N LEU A 486 6.29 -3.44 -13.89
CA LEU A 486 7.03 -4.68 -14.07
C LEU A 486 8.48 -4.54 -13.59
N VAL A 487 9.18 -3.47 -13.98
CA VAL A 487 10.58 -3.25 -13.62
C VAL A 487 10.75 -2.94 -12.12
N THR A 488 9.72 -2.39 -11.47
CA THR A 488 9.73 -2.12 -10.02
C THR A 488 9.58 -3.41 -9.22
N HIS A 489 8.56 -4.22 -9.53
CA HIS A 489 8.11 -5.33 -8.67
C HIS A 489 8.58 -6.72 -9.12
N ARG A 490 9.11 -6.87 -10.33
CA ARG A 490 9.56 -8.16 -10.89
C ARG A 490 11.06 -8.17 -11.15
N ASN A 491 11.65 -9.37 -11.13
CA ASN A 491 13.07 -9.57 -11.39
C ASN A 491 13.30 -9.77 -12.89
N ILE A 492 13.36 -8.67 -13.64
CA ILE A 492 13.72 -8.70 -15.07
C ILE A 492 15.25 -8.66 -15.18
N ASN A 493 15.85 -9.75 -15.67
CA ASN A 493 17.30 -9.86 -15.81
C ASN A 493 17.75 -9.62 -17.26
N TRP A 494 18.89 -8.94 -17.42
CA TRP A 494 19.46 -8.61 -18.74
C TRP A 494 19.84 -9.84 -19.58
N HIS A 495 20.17 -10.97 -18.95
CA HIS A 495 20.46 -12.21 -19.67
C HIS A 495 19.21 -12.90 -20.25
N GLU A 496 18.02 -12.58 -19.74
CA GLU A 496 16.73 -13.11 -20.19
C GLU A 496 16.00 -12.14 -21.12
N SER A 497 16.27 -10.85 -21.00
CA SER A 497 15.76 -9.80 -21.87
C SER A 497 16.84 -8.75 -22.11
N VAL A 498 17.42 -8.77 -23.30
CA VAL A 498 18.42 -7.77 -23.74
C VAL A 498 17.78 -6.39 -23.86
N GLU A 499 16.46 -6.34 -24.07
CA GLU A 499 15.66 -5.12 -24.16
C GLU A 499 15.82 -4.22 -22.93
N ILE A 500 16.04 -4.79 -21.73
CA ILE A 500 16.25 -4.01 -20.51
C ILE A 500 17.50 -3.12 -20.59
N MET A 501 18.53 -3.54 -21.34
CA MET A 501 19.76 -2.76 -21.55
C MET A 501 19.50 -1.54 -22.44
N CYS A 502 18.53 -1.64 -23.35
CA CYS A 502 18.16 -0.56 -24.26
C CYS A 502 17.07 0.35 -23.69
N LEU A 503 16.38 -0.06 -22.62
CA LEU A 503 15.24 0.66 -22.05
C LEU A 503 15.58 2.11 -21.71
N TYR A 504 16.73 2.36 -21.09
CA TYR A 504 17.20 3.71 -20.75
C TYR A 504 17.22 4.64 -21.98
N ASN A 505 17.84 4.20 -23.07
CA ASN A 505 17.97 4.99 -24.30
C ASN A 505 16.60 5.26 -24.93
N VAL A 506 15.76 4.24 -25.03
CA VAL A 506 14.42 4.37 -25.64
C VAL A 506 13.56 5.37 -24.85
N VAL A 507 13.59 5.31 -23.52
CA VAL A 507 12.78 6.22 -22.68
C VAL A 507 13.29 7.66 -22.76
N ILE A 508 14.60 7.89 -22.82
CA ILE A 508 15.16 9.24 -23.00
C ILE A 508 14.75 9.82 -24.35
N ASN A 509 14.91 9.06 -25.44
CA ASN A 509 14.52 9.54 -26.77
C ASN A 509 13.02 9.86 -26.83
N ASN A 510 12.19 9.04 -26.18
CA ASN A 510 10.74 9.30 -26.10
C ASN A 510 10.40 10.62 -25.38
N LEU A 511 11.24 11.08 -24.44
CA LEU A 511 11.04 12.35 -23.73
C LEU A 511 11.37 13.59 -24.57
N GLU A 512 12.04 13.44 -25.71
CA GLU A 512 12.33 14.54 -26.64
C GLU A 512 11.11 14.96 -27.47
N ARG A 513 10.02 14.16 -27.44
CA ARG A 513 8.81 14.44 -28.20
C ARG A 513 8.01 15.61 -27.59
N PRO A 514 7.39 16.47 -28.42
CA PRO A 514 6.52 17.53 -27.92
C PRO A 514 5.19 16.97 -27.40
N ASN A 515 4.49 17.76 -26.57
CA ASN A 515 3.11 17.50 -26.13
C ASN A 515 2.87 16.20 -25.34
N LEU A 516 3.88 15.73 -24.59
CA LEU A 516 3.71 14.59 -23.68
C LEU A 516 2.83 14.96 -22.48
N SER A 517 2.01 14.02 -22.01
CA SER A 517 1.23 14.21 -20.79
C SER A 517 2.14 14.26 -19.56
N CYS A 518 1.74 15.01 -18.52
CA CYS A 518 2.50 15.09 -17.27
C CYS A 518 2.76 13.70 -16.68
N LYS A 519 1.73 12.84 -16.70
CA LYS A 519 1.84 11.45 -16.25
C LYS A 519 2.89 10.65 -17.03
N PHE A 520 2.93 10.76 -18.36
CA PHE A 520 3.93 10.06 -19.17
C PHE A 520 5.36 10.48 -18.77
N VAL A 521 5.60 11.79 -18.65
CA VAL A 521 6.92 12.32 -18.28
C VAL A 521 7.36 11.83 -16.91
N VAL A 522 6.48 11.90 -15.90
CA VAL A 522 6.77 11.42 -14.54
C VAL A 522 7.14 9.94 -14.54
N VAL A 523 6.35 9.09 -15.22
CA VAL A 523 6.59 7.65 -15.27
C VAL A 523 7.89 7.33 -16.01
N SER A 524 8.18 8.04 -17.10
CA SER A 524 9.45 7.92 -17.82
C SER A 524 10.66 8.27 -16.96
N LEU A 525 10.62 9.38 -16.21
CA LEU A 525 11.69 9.77 -15.29
C LEU A 525 11.91 8.71 -14.19
N LYS A 526 10.83 8.13 -13.64
CA LYS A 526 10.90 7.03 -12.67
C LYS A 526 11.54 5.77 -13.27
N VAL A 527 11.22 5.43 -14.52
CA VAL A 527 11.84 4.29 -15.21
C VAL A 527 13.33 4.54 -15.45
N ILE A 528 13.72 5.75 -15.83
CA ILE A 528 15.13 6.14 -15.97
C ILE A 528 15.85 5.96 -14.63
N GLY A 529 15.31 6.50 -13.53
CA GLY A 529 15.88 6.38 -12.20
C GLY A 529 16.04 4.93 -11.73
N LEU A 530 15.03 4.08 -11.98
CA LEU A 530 15.13 2.65 -11.71
C LEU A 530 16.18 1.96 -12.56
N THR A 531 16.29 2.33 -13.83
CA THR A 531 17.27 1.71 -14.75
C THR A 531 18.70 2.04 -14.34
N VAL A 532 18.94 3.30 -13.96
CA VAL A 532 20.21 3.78 -13.41
C VAL A 532 20.53 3.07 -12.07
N LYS A 533 19.53 2.89 -11.19
CA LYS A 533 19.73 2.25 -9.89
C LYS A 533 19.97 0.73 -9.96
N LYS A 534 19.23 0.02 -10.82
CA LYS A 534 19.23 -1.46 -10.89
C LYS A 534 20.16 -2.05 -11.95
N PHE A 535 20.24 -1.47 -13.14
CA PHE A 535 20.83 -2.15 -14.31
C PHE A 535 22.13 -1.53 -14.83
N LEU A 536 22.46 -0.30 -14.41
CA LEU A 536 23.73 0.31 -14.74
C LEU A 536 24.85 -0.32 -13.90
N GLN A 537 25.45 -1.41 -14.38
CA GLN A 537 26.65 -2.00 -13.80
C GLN A 537 27.92 -1.28 -14.31
N PRO A 538 29.04 -1.24 -13.54
CA PRO A 538 30.28 -0.56 -13.93
C PRO A 538 30.82 -0.90 -15.32
N ASN A 539 30.56 -2.12 -15.79
CA ASN A 539 31.01 -2.58 -17.10
C ASN A 539 30.05 -2.13 -18.23
N LEU A 540 28.78 -1.92 -17.93
CA LEU A 540 27.76 -1.44 -18.88
C LEU A 540 27.90 0.06 -19.14
N SER A 541 28.35 0.86 -18.16
CA SER A 541 28.60 2.30 -18.38
C SER A 541 29.79 2.57 -19.31
N LEU A 542 30.78 1.67 -19.34
CA LEU A 542 31.89 1.73 -20.31
C LEU A 542 31.40 1.44 -21.74
N LEU A 543 30.30 0.68 -21.87
CA LEU A 543 29.66 0.29 -23.13
C LEU A 543 28.57 1.28 -23.59
N MET A 544 27.92 2.00 -22.67
CA MET A 544 26.93 3.05 -22.96
C MET A 544 27.55 4.38 -23.43
N ASP A 545 28.75 4.29 -24.01
CA ASP A 545 29.56 5.32 -24.66
C ASP A 545 29.95 6.52 -23.79
N SER A 546 31.21 6.51 -23.36
CA SER A 546 32.00 7.68 -22.95
C SER A 546 32.32 8.64 -24.12
N LYS A 547 31.44 8.73 -25.13
CA LYS A 547 31.56 9.66 -26.27
C LYS A 547 30.70 10.91 -26.03
N PRO A 548 31.17 12.11 -26.42
CA PRO A 548 30.33 13.31 -26.41
C PRO A 548 29.05 13.08 -27.23
N GLY A 549 27.88 13.36 -26.66
CA GLY A 549 26.57 13.17 -27.30
C GLY A 549 25.89 11.82 -27.05
N GLY A 550 26.35 11.02 -26.08
CA GLY A 550 25.62 9.83 -25.62
C GLY A 550 24.46 10.16 -24.69
N SER A 551 23.45 9.28 -24.61
CA SER A 551 22.25 9.44 -23.75
C SER A 551 22.54 9.59 -22.25
N ILE A 552 23.70 9.14 -21.77
CA ILE A 552 24.16 9.36 -20.39
C ILE A 552 24.71 10.77 -20.20
N HIS A 553 25.36 11.33 -21.22
CA HIS A 553 25.88 12.69 -21.21
C HIS A 553 24.73 13.72 -21.21
N ASP A 554 23.64 13.42 -21.93
CA ASP A 554 22.48 14.32 -21.98
C ASP A 554 21.55 14.21 -20.77
N LEU A 555 21.83 13.29 -19.83
CA LEU A 555 21.03 13.13 -18.61
C LEU A 555 21.04 14.38 -17.74
N GLY A 556 22.20 15.02 -17.57
CA GLY A 556 22.31 16.26 -16.79
C GLY A 556 21.48 17.39 -17.39
N LYS A 557 21.51 17.53 -18.72
CA LYS A 557 20.70 18.50 -19.47
C LYS A 557 19.20 18.18 -19.37
N LEU A 558 18.82 16.90 -19.48
CA LEU A 558 17.43 16.47 -19.33
C LEU A 558 16.89 16.82 -17.93
N ILE A 559 17.64 16.49 -16.87
CA ILE A 559 17.29 16.83 -15.48
C ILE A 559 17.12 18.33 -15.34
N TYR A 560 18.10 19.12 -15.82
CA TYR A 560 18.03 20.58 -15.80
C TYR A 560 16.74 21.11 -16.44
N MET A 561 16.39 20.61 -17.63
CA MET A 561 15.17 21.02 -18.34
C MET A 561 13.90 20.66 -17.57
N LYS A 562 13.82 19.46 -16.99
CA LYS A 562 12.62 18.98 -16.28
C LYS A 562 12.45 19.61 -14.89
N MET A 563 13.52 20.05 -14.25
CA MET A 563 13.46 20.85 -13.01
C MET A 563 12.82 22.23 -13.22
N HIS A 564 12.74 22.73 -14.45
CA HIS A 564 12.09 23.99 -14.79
C HIS A 564 10.68 23.80 -15.39
N ASP A 565 10.08 22.60 -15.26
CA ASP A 565 8.73 22.35 -15.76
C ASP A 565 7.66 23.10 -14.94
N ARG A 566 6.56 23.44 -15.59
CA ARG A 566 5.42 24.11 -14.93
C ARG A 566 4.72 23.18 -13.96
N HIS A 567 4.65 21.89 -14.28
CA HIS A 567 4.03 20.89 -13.42
C HIS A 567 4.98 20.49 -12.29
N TRP A 568 4.51 20.64 -11.06
CA TRP A 568 5.32 20.34 -9.88
C TRP A 568 5.67 18.87 -9.80
N GLU A 569 4.81 17.96 -10.28
CA GLU A 569 5.05 16.52 -10.28
C GLU A 569 6.27 16.14 -11.13
N ILE A 570 6.50 16.89 -12.23
CA ILE A 570 7.67 16.70 -13.10
C ILE A 570 8.92 17.25 -12.41
N ARG A 571 8.84 18.44 -11.78
CA ARG A 571 9.97 19.02 -11.03
C ARG A 571 10.41 18.11 -9.89
N ASP A 572 9.44 17.65 -9.10
CA ASP A 572 9.64 16.72 -7.99
C ASP A 572 10.33 15.42 -8.46
N THR A 573 9.77 14.78 -9.49
CA THR A 573 10.35 13.53 -10.03
C THR A 573 11.73 13.75 -10.65
N ALA A 574 12.00 14.91 -11.26
CA ALA A 574 13.32 15.25 -11.78
C ALA A 574 14.36 15.39 -10.66
N LEU A 575 13.96 15.94 -9.51
CA LEU A 575 14.80 16.02 -8.31
C LEU A 575 15.03 14.64 -7.69
N GLU A 576 14.02 13.77 -7.62
CA GLU A 576 14.22 12.38 -7.20
C GLU A 576 15.26 11.66 -8.08
N LEU A 577 15.20 11.88 -9.40
CA LEU A 577 16.19 11.35 -10.34
C LEU A 577 17.59 11.94 -10.09
N LEU A 578 17.70 13.25 -9.83
CA LEU A 578 18.95 13.91 -9.48
C LEU A 578 19.56 13.35 -8.18
N GLN A 579 18.73 13.12 -7.16
CA GLN A 579 19.15 12.49 -5.92
C GLN A 579 19.74 11.10 -6.18
N ILE A 580 19.03 10.25 -6.93
CA ILE A 580 19.50 8.90 -7.30
C ILE A 580 20.85 8.97 -8.02
N CYS A 581 20.99 9.87 -9.00
CA CYS A 581 22.25 10.07 -9.73
C CYS A 581 23.38 10.52 -8.81
N THR A 582 23.11 11.41 -7.85
CA THR A 582 24.09 11.91 -6.88
C THR A 582 24.56 10.81 -5.92
N GLU A 583 23.64 10.01 -5.38
CA GLU A 583 23.97 8.87 -4.52
C GLU A 583 24.80 7.81 -5.26
N ILE A 584 24.43 7.51 -6.52
CA ILE A 584 25.16 6.56 -7.36
C ILE A 584 26.54 7.10 -7.73
N ALA A 585 26.66 8.41 -7.96
CA ALA A 585 27.94 9.09 -8.21
C ALA A 585 28.90 9.01 -7.02
N TYR A 586 28.37 8.93 -5.79
CA TYR A 586 29.16 8.72 -4.58
C TYR A 586 29.53 7.24 -4.36
N ILE A 587 28.56 6.32 -4.46
CA ILE A 587 28.75 4.92 -4.04
C ILE A 587 29.42 4.07 -5.13
N LYS A 588 28.99 4.21 -6.39
CA LYS A 588 29.31 3.24 -7.46
C LYS A 588 30.05 3.86 -8.65
N PHE A 589 29.77 5.11 -9.00
CA PHE A 589 30.21 5.71 -10.27
C PHE A 589 30.68 7.17 -10.16
N PRO A 590 31.90 7.41 -9.64
CA PRO A 590 32.50 8.75 -9.60
C PRO A 590 32.48 9.54 -10.92
N PRO A 591 32.56 8.94 -12.13
CA PRO A 591 32.46 9.70 -13.39
C PRO A 591 31.15 10.49 -13.58
N PHE A 592 30.03 10.09 -12.95
CA PHE A 592 28.77 10.86 -12.99
C PHE A 592 28.92 12.25 -12.36
N GLN A 593 29.89 12.44 -11.46
CA GLN A 593 30.16 13.74 -10.83
C GLN A 593 30.45 14.80 -11.90
N LYS A 594 31.15 14.44 -12.99
CA LYS A 594 31.41 15.37 -14.10
C LYS A 594 30.12 15.88 -14.75
N GLN A 595 29.13 15.00 -14.95
CA GLN A 595 27.84 15.36 -15.55
C GLN A 595 27.00 16.26 -14.64
N LEU A 596 27.07 16.03 -13.32
CA LEU A 596 26.43 16.87 -12.32
C LEU A 596 27.04 18.28 -12.30
N LEU A 597 28.38 18.37 -12.43
CA LEU A 597 29.12 19.63 -12.44
C LEU A 597 28.92 20.43 -13.75
N GLU A 598 28.91 19.78 -14.91
CA GLU A 598 28.83 20.45 -16.23
C GLU A 598 27.54 21.23 -16.44
N ASN A 599 26.44 20.79 -15.82
CA ASN A 599 25.12 21.42 -15.98
C ASN A 599 24.66 22.22 -14.73
N ASN A 600 25.52 22.36 -13.70
CA ASN A 600 25.20 23.05 -12.43
C ASN A 600 23.88 22.60 -11.77
N VAL A 601 23.46 21.34 -11.98
CA VAL A 601 22.11 20.88 -11.61
C VAL A 601 21.86 20.90 -10.09
N ILE A 602 22.90 20.74 -9.27
CA ILE A 602 22.79 20.83 -7.81
C ILE A 602 22.57 22.27 -7.34
N ASN A 603 23.16 23.26 -8.02
CA ASN A 603 22.94 24.66 -7.70
C ASN A 603 21.51 25.06 -8.05
N VAL A 604 20.97 24.55 -9.16
CA VAL A 604 19.53 24.68 -9.47
C VAL A 604 18.66 24.02 -8.40
N ALA A 605 19.04 22.83 -7.91
CA ALA A 605 18.31 22.18 -6.83
C ALA A 605 18.32 23.05 -5.55
N ALA A 606 19.45 23.67 -5.21
CA ALA A 606 19.50 24.61 -4.09
C ALA A 606 18.59 25.84 -4.32
N THR A 607 18.57 26.40 -5.52
CA THR A 607 17.62 27.47 -5.88
C THR A 607 16.17 27.05 -5.63
N ILE A 608 15.80 25.84 -6.06
CA ILE A 608 14.45 25.30 -5.90
C ILE A 608 14.15 25.03 -4.42
N ALA A 609 15.10 24.48 -3.65
CA ALA A 609 14.95 24.22 -2.22
C ALA A 609 14.60 25.49 -1.42
N PHE A 610 15.14 26.64 -1.84
CA PHE A 610 14.93 27.91 -1.14
C PHE A 610 13.77 28.74 -1.67
N ASN A 611 13.30 28.51 -2.91
CA ASN A 611 12.38 29.43 -3.58
C ASN A 611 11.14 28.76 -4.23
N ASP A 612 11.05 27.43 -4.33
CA ASP A 612 9.86 26.79 -4.93
C ASP A 612 8.64 26.95 -4.01
N TYR A 613 7.46 27.06 -4.59
CA TYR A 613 6.21 27.24 -3.85
C TYR A 613 5.61 25.91 -3.40
N GLU A 614 6.02 24.79 -4.01
CA GLU A 614 5.52 23.46 -3.67
C GLU A 614 6.43 22.76 -2.68
N SER A 615 5.90 22.48 -1.49
CA SER A 615 6.62 21.89 -0.37
C SER A 615 7.21 20.51 -0.70
N TYR A 616 6.54 19.71 -1.54
CA TYR A 616 7.08 18.43 -2.01
C TYR A 616 8.33 18.62 -2.88
N VAL A 617 8.30 19.61 -3.77
CA VAL A 617 9.45 19.94 -4.64
C VAL A 617 10.59 20.49 -3.80
N GLN A 618 10.31 21.37 -2.82
CA GLN A 618 11.30 21.85 -1.86
C GLN A 618 11.98 20.71 -1.10
N VAL A 619 11.21 19.73 -0.62
CA VAL A 619 11.73 18.55 0.09
C VAL A 619 12.65 17.72 -0.81
N SER A 620 12.24 17.41 -2.04
CA SER A 620 13.08 16.66 -2.97
C SER A 620 14.36 17.43 -3.37
N ALA A 621 14.28 18.75 -3.43
CA ALA A 621 15.43 19.62 -3.67
C ALA A 621 16.39 19.64 -2.48
N LEU A 622 15.89 19.73 -1.25
CA LEU A 622 16.68 19.62 -0.02
C LEU A 622 17.42 18.28 0.07
N LYS A 623 16.76 17.17 -0.30
CA LYS A 623 17.41 15.85 -0.37
C LYS A 623 18.61 15.84 -1.34
N CYS A 624 18.49 16.50 -2.49
CA CYS A 624 19.60 16.65 -3.43
C CYS A 624 20.77 17.44 -2.81
N VAL A 625 20.48 18.52 -2.07
CA VAL A 625 21.49 19.31 -1.34
C VAL A 625 22.17 18.47 -0.26
N GLY A 626 21.40 17.70 0.53
CA GLY A 626 21.94 16.77 1.53
C GLY A 626 22.84 15.70 0.90
N ALA A 627 22.40 15.08 -0.20
CA ALA A 627 23.19 14.09 -0.93
C ALA A 627 24.50 14.67 -1.51
N ALA A 628 24.49 15.93 -1.97
CA ALA A 628 25.66 16.62 -2.51
C ALA A 628 26.77 16.81 -1.46
N SER A 629 26.44 16.93 -0.17
CA SER A 629 27.41 17.08 0.92
C SER A 629 28.42 15.93 1.03
N ARG A 630 28.12 14.76 0.45
CA ARG A 630 29.01 13.58 0.43
C ARG A 630 30.09 13.65 -0.65
N ILE A 631 29.95 14.58 -1.62
CA ILE A 631 30.84 14.71 -2.78
C ILE A 631 31.51 16.09 -2.75
N ASN A 632 32.74 16.16 -2.23
CA ASN A 632 33.48 17.42 -2.02
C ASN A 632 33.48 18.35 -3.25
N VAL A 633 33.76 17.83 -4.45
CA VAL A 633 33.86 18.67 -5.66
C VAL A 633 32.54 19.35 -6.02
N VAL A 634 31.42 18.64 -5.84
CA VAL A 634 30.07 19.17 -6.08
C VAL A 634 29.68 20.16 -4.98
N TRP A 635 30.02 19.83 -3.74
CA TRP A 635 29.76 20.70 -2.59
C TRP A 635 30.56 22.03 -2.66
N ASP A 636 31.82 21.97 -3.09
CA ASP A 636 32.65 23.16 -3.27
C ASP A 636 32.07 24.11 -4.35
N GLN A 637 31.50 23.56 -5.43
CA GLN A 637 30.79 24.34 -6.44
C GLN A 637 29.50 24.97 -5.89
N LEU A 638 28.77 24.25 -5.04
CA LEU A 638 27.55 24.74 -4.42
C LEU A 638 27.84 25.90 -3.46
N ILE A 639 28.83 25.76 -2.58
CA ILE A 639 29.25 26.83 -1.64
C ILE A 639 29.74 28.08 -2.38
N ALA A 640 30.39 27.90 -3.54
CA ALA A 640 30.87 29.04 -4.32
C ALA A 640 29.73 29.97 -4.79
N GLU A 641 28.53 29.41 -5.05
CA GLU A 641 27.33 30.17 -5.44
C GLU A 641 26.44 30.53 -4.24
N TYR A 642 26.39 29.66 -3.23
CA TYR A 642 25.60 29.84 -2.00
C TYR A 642 26.49 29.78 -0.74
N PRO A 643 27.27 30.84 -0.43
CA PRO A 643 28.11 30.87 0.76
C PRO A 643 27.32 30.81 2.08
N ASP A 644 26.07 31.27 2.05
CA ASP A 644 25.12 31.40 3.16
C ASP A 644 24.17 30.19 3.29
N ILE A 645 24.47 29.07 2.61
CA ILE A 645 23.60 27.88 2.57
C ILE A 645 23.23 27.36 3.97
N GLN A 646 24.16 27.45 4.91
CA GLN A 646 24.00 27.04 6.29
C GLN A 646 22.94 27.88 7.03
N ASP A 647 22.95 29.19 6.83
CA ASP A 647 22.01 30.12 7.45
C ASP A 647 20.61 29.96 6.83
N ARG A 648 20.52 29.77 5.51
CA ARG A 648 19.26 29.50 4.80
C ARG A 648 18.58 28.21 5.27
N LEU A 649 19.35 27.16 5.54
CA LEU A 649 18.81 25.90 6.09
C LEU A 649 18.27 26.08 7.51
N LEU A 650 18.95 26.86 8.34
CA LEU A 650 18.43 27.22 9.68
C LEU A 650 17.17 28.09 9.57
N TYR A 651 17.11 29.00 8.61
CA TYR A 651 15.92 29.81 8.33
C TYR A 651 14.72 28.93 8.00
N ILE A 652 14.87 27.95 7.09
CA ILE A 652 13.82 26.98 6.76
C ILE A 652 13.37 26.22 8.00
N LEU A 653 14.33 25.67 8.78
CA LEU A 653 14.02 24.91 9.99
C LEU A 653 13.24 25.73 11.02
N ARG A 654 13.41 27.06 11.06
CA ARG A 654 12.73 27.92 12.02
C ARG A 654 11.36 28.41 11.53
N HIS A 655 11.27 28.85 10.28
CA HIS A 655 10.16 29.67 9.79
C HIS A 655 9.24 29.00 8.77
N ASN A 656 9.68 27.91 8.10
CA ASN A 656 8.83 27.30 7.09
C ASN A 656 7.55 26.73 7.73
N GLU A 657 6.39 27.03 7.14
CA GLU A 657 5.09 26.65 7.69
C GLU A 657 4.91 25.11 7.68
N GLU A 658 5.50 24.44 6.70
CA GLU A 658 5.28 23.02 6.41
C GLU A 658 6.27 22.12 7.15
N GLY A 659 5.74 21.26 8.02
CA GLY A 659 6.53 20.32 8.81
C GLY A 659 7.42 19.38 7.99
N ILE A 660 6.96 18.99 6.80
CA ILE A 660 7.72 18.12 5.89
C ILE A 660 9.00 18.79 5.39
N VAL A 661 8.98 20.12 5.18
CA VAL A 661 10.15 20.89 4.72
C VAL A 661 11.11 21.11 5.88
N ARG A 662 10.61 21.49 7.06
CA ARG A 662 11.43 21.62 8.28
C ARG A 662 12.14 20.32 8.65
N LYS A 663 11.43 19.19 8.55
CA LYS A 663 11.97 17.85 8.76
C LYS A 663 13.14 17.56 7.81
N GLU A 664 12.99 17.87 6.52
CA GLU A 664 14.05 17.62 5.57
C GLU A 664 15.23 18.59 5.74
N ALA A 665 14.99 19.86 6.05
CA ALA A 665 16.07 20.80 6.40
C ALA A 665 16.88 20.30 7.62
N CYS A 666 16.21 19.73 8.62
CA CYS A 666 16.87 19.08 9.76
C CYS A 666 17.75 17.88 9.31
N ASN A 667 17.26 17.05 8.38
CA ASN A 667 18.04 15.94 7.81
C ASN A 667 19.27 16.45 7.05
N VAL A 668 19.13 17.48 6.23
CA VAL A 668 20.25 18.09 5.48
C VAL A 668 21.30 18.64 6.44
N LEU A 669 20.91 19.39 7.48
CA LEU A 669 21.83 19.89 8.51
C LEU A 669 22.56 18.74 9.23
N CYS A 670 21.89 17.60 9.45
CA CYS A 670 22.51 16.40 9.97
C CYS A 670 23.53 15.79 8.98
N ASP A 671 23.22 15.72 7.69
CA ASP A 671 24.16 15.29 6.65
C ASP A 671 25.39 16.22 6.61
N LEU A 672 25.21 17.54 6.71
CA LEU A 672 26.32 18.51 6.77
C LEU A 672 27.23 18.26 7.96
N TYR A 673 26.66 17.99 9.14
CA TYR A 673 27.42 17.67 10.34
C TYR A 673 28.26 16.39 10.18
N GLN A 674 27.73 15.38 9.49
CA GLN A 674 28.40 14.09 9.31
C GLN A 674 29.49 14.13 8.22
N ASN A 675 29.23 14.84 7.12
CA ASN A 675 30.05 14.76 5.92
C ASN A 675 31.06 15.92 5.80
N MET A 676 30.73 17.09 6.37
CA MET A 676 31.51 18.32 6.21
C MET A 676 32.22 18.76 7.49
N LYS A 677 33.29 19.53 7.34
CA LYS A 677 33.96 20.21 8.46
C LYS A 677 33.28 21.56 8.73
N LEU A 678 32.41 21.60 9.72
CA LEU A 678 31.72 22.82 10.13
C LEU A 678 32.64 23.72 10.98
N THR A 679 32.39 25.03 10.94
CA THR A 679 33.08 25.97 11.84
C THR A 679 32.61 25.77 13.28
N PRO A 680 33.45 25.99 14.30
CA PRO A 680 33.02 25.85 15.69
C PRO A 680 31.85 26.76 16.06
N ALA A 681 31.82 27.98 15.49
CA ALA A 681 30.75 28.94 15.70
C ALA A 681 29.41 28.42 15.16
N PHE A 682 29.37 27.95 13.91
CA PHE A 682 28.16 27.39 13.31
C PHE A 682 27.71 26.10 14.01
N THR A 683 28.66 25.25 14.43
CA THR A 683 28.36 24.00 15.14
C THR A 683 27.61 24.29 16.44
N GLN A 684 28.00 25.33 17.17
CA GLN A 684 27.29 25.77 18.39
C GLN A 684 25.87 26.26 18.06
N THR A 685 25.72 27.13 17.04
CA THR A 685 24.41 27.60 16.59
C THR A 685 23.49 26.44 16.19
N LEU A 686 24.04 25.44 15.49
CA LEU A 686 23.32 24.24 15.08
C LEU A 686 22.83 23.43 16.27
N TYR A 687 23.66 23.25 17.31
CA TYR A 687 23.24 22.57 18.55
C TYR A 687 22.05 23.28 19.20
N GLU A 688 22.09 24.60 19.31
CA GLU A 688 21.00 25.39 19.90
C GLU A 688 19.69 25.24 19.13
N HIS A 689 19.73 25.30 17.79
CA HIS A 689 18.54 25.10 16.95
C HIS A 689 18.02 23.65 17.02
N MET A 690 18.91 22.65 17.08
CA MET A 690 18.50 21.24 17.20
C MET A 690 17.92 20.90 18.57
N VAL A 691 18.35 21.57 19.65
CA VAL A 691 17.68 21.48 20.96
C VAL A 691 16.27 22.07 20.83
N SER A 692 16.16 23.24 20.19
CA SER A 692 14.86 23.90 19.99
C SER A 692 13.89 23.06 19.18
N SER A 693 14.30 22.55 18.01
CA SER A 693 13.46 21.74 17.15
C SER A 693 13.05 20.42 17.80
N ALA A 694 13.94 19.77 18.56
CA ALA A 694 13.58 18.53 19.27
C ALA A 694 12.51 18.75 20.34
N LEU A 695 12.56 19.88 21.06
CA LEU A 695 11.70 20.12 22.23
C LEU A 695 10.39 20.85 21.90
N THR A 696 10.35 21.66 20.84
CA THR A 696 9.22 22.60 20.61
C THR A 696 8.61 22.57 19.22
N ASP A 697 9.13 21.77 18.27
CA ASP A 697 8.45 21.69 16.97
C ASP A 697 7.08 21.02 17.13
N PHE A 698 6.07 21.60 16.48
CA PHE A 698 4.70 21.10 16.50
C PHE A 698 4.58 19.72 15.82
N HIS A 699 5.39 19.44 14.79
CA HIS A 699 5.34 18.17 14.09
C HIS A 699 6.30 17.16 14.69
N TRP A 700 5.75 16.06 15.22
CA TRP A 700 6.50 14.97 15.83
C TRP A 700 7.60 14.39 14.91
N GLU A 701 7.40 14.38 13.58
CA GLU A 701 8.42 13.92 12.63
C GLU A 701 9.68 14.81 12.60
N VAL A 702 9.54 16.13 12.81
CA VAL A 702 10.67 17.07 12.90
C VAL A 702 11.45 16.80 14.18
N GLN A 703 10.75 16.58 15.29
CA GLN A 703 11.36 16.23 16.58
C GLN A 703 12.15 14.92 16.48
N ILE A 704 11.62 13.91 15.77
CA ILE A 704 12.34 12.65 15.49
C ILE A 704 13.55 12.88 14.58
N SER A 705 13.46 13.73 13.57
CA SER A 705 14.64 14.08 12.74
C SER A 705 15.73 14.77 13.57
N ALA A 706 15.36 15.67 14.49
CA ALA A 706 16.31 16.29 15.42
C ALA A 706 16.92 15.27 16.40
N LEU A 707 16.15 14.26 16.85
CA LEU A 707 16.68 13.14 17.64
C LEU A 707 17.73 12.32 16.87
N LYS A 708 17.54 12.10 15.55
CA LYS A 708 18.55 11.44 14.70
C LYS A 708 19.84 12.26 14.61
N PHE A 709 19.74 13.58 14.58
CA PHE A 709 20.90 14.46 14.68
C PHE A 709 21.66 14.24 15.99
N TRP A 710 20.97 14.23 17.14
CA TRP A 710 21.61 13.96 18.43
C TRP A 710 22.28 12.59 18.50
N ARG A 711 21.68 11.59 17.85
CA ARG A 711 22.31 10.28 17.65
C ARG A 711 23.63 10.38 16.91
N ALA A 712 23.66 11.11 15.79
CA ALA A 712 24.88 11.34 15.04
C ALA A 712 25.97 12.06 15.86
N VAL A 713 25.58 13.05 16.67
CA VAL A 713 26.50 13.83 17.51
C VAL A 713 27.20 12.94 18.54
N TYR A 714 26.49 12.15 19.33
CA TYR A 714 27.18 11.32 20.34
C TYR A 714 28.03 10.21 19.71
N HIS A 715 27.61 9.63 18.58
CA HIS A 715 28.44 8.67 17.85
C HIS A 715 29.73 9.32 17.32
N SER A 716 29.65 10.56 16.84
CA SER A 716 30.81 11.34 16.40
C SER A 716 31.79 11.57 17.57
N LEU A 717 31.28 11.95 18.75
CA LEU A 717 32.12 12.14 19.96
C LEU A 717 32.76 10.83 20.43
N LEU A 718 32.02 9.72 20.45
CA LEU A 718 32.55 8.39 20.80
C LEU A 718 33.66 7.95 19.82
N THR A 719 33.42 8.12 18.52
CA THR A 719 34.41 7.80 17.48
C THR A 719 35.64 8.70 17.60
N GLY A 720 35.44 9.99 17.90
CA GLY A 720 36.51 10.95 18.15
C GLY A 720 37.42 10.56 19.32
N GLN A 721 36.86 9.91 20.35
CA GLN A 721 37.61 9.39 21.50
C GLN A 721 38.15 7.95 21.29
N GLY A 722 37.94 7.37 20.10
CA GLY A 722 38.59 6.14 19.66
C GLY A 722 37.71 4.89 19.66
N MET A 723 36.38 5.01 19.77
CA MET A 723 35.46 3.89 19.59
C MET A 723 35.34 3.52 18.11
N LEU A 724 35.43 2.23 17.79
CA LEU A 724 35.28 1.68 16.43
C LEU A 724 34.29 0.51 16.47
N ASP A 725 33.34 0.48 15.53
CA ASP A 725 32.33 -0.60 15.43
C ASP A 725 31.60 -0.91 16.75
N GLY A 726 31.34 0.13 17.55
CA GLY A 726 30.63 0.02 18.83
C GLY A 726 31.46 -0.52 20.00
N ASN A 727 32.78 -0.68 19.85
CA ASN A 727 33.69 -1.11 20.92
C ASN A 727 34.97 -0.25 20.99
N PHE A 728 35.58 -0.18 22.17
CA PHE A 728 36.90 0.43 22.33
C PHE A 728 38.00 -0.61 22.02
N PRO A 729 38.85 -0.40 21.00
CA PRO A 729 39.97 -1.28 20.72
C PRO A 729 41.02 -1.23 21.86
N PRO A 730 41.89 -2.24 22.03
CA PRO A 730 42.88 -2.27 23.12
C PRO A 730 43.91 -1.12 23.06
N VAL A 731 44.13 -0.57 21.86
CA VAL A 731 44.97 0.61 21.63
C VAL A 731 44.28 1.53 20.64
N THR A 732 44.39 2.84 20.84
CA THR A 732 43.91 3.83 19.87
C THR A 732 44.88 4.98 19.73
N PHE A 733 44.93 5.61 18.56
CA PHE A 733 45.71 6.82 18.35
C PHE A 733 44.95 8.03 18.87
N SER A 734 45.44 8.63 19.96
CA SER A 734 44.85 9.86 20.50
C SER A 734 45.27 11.05 19.65
N ARG A 735 44.29 11.72 19.02
CA ARG A 735 44.52 12.96 18.25
C ARG A 735 45.01 14.11 19.15
N GLU A 736 44.57 14.12 20.41
CA GLU A 736 44.94 15.14 21.41
C GLU A 736 46.41 15.02 21.83
N THR A 737 46.88 13.81 22.13
CA THR A 737 48.26 13.58 22.60
C THR A 737 49.24 13.18 21.50
N ARG A 738 48.75 12.99 20.26
CA ARG A 738 49.48 12.51 19.07
C ARG A 738 50.29 11.24 19.36
N LYS A 739 49.77 10.35 20.20
CA LYS A 739 50.41 9.09 20.63
C LYS A 739 49.42 7.93 20.61
N ILE A 740 49.95 6.71 20.48
CA ILE A 740 49.18 5.48 20.70
C ILE A 740 48.97 5.34 22.20
N VAL A 741 47.70 5.35 22.63
CA VAL A 741 47.30 5.19 24.03
C VAL A 741 46.69 3.80 24.19
N THR A 742 47.12 3.08 25.22
CA THR A 742 46.48 1.83 25.64
C THR A 742 45.18 2.14 26.35
N LEU A 743 44.07 1.61 25.83
CA LEU A 743 42.74 1.80 26.39
C LEU A 743 42.51 0.74 27.47
N ASN A 744 42.94 1.06 28.69
CA ASN A 744 42.53 0.30 29.86
C ASN A 744 41.16 0.79 30.36
N GLU A 745 40.53 0.00 31.24
CA GLU A 745 39.18 0.31 31.73
C GLU A 745 39.07 1.71 32.35
N ALA A 746 40.07 2.13 33.12
CA ALA A 746 40.11 3.46 33.75
C ALA A 746 40.25 4.61 32.73
N GLU A 747 40.99 4.40 31.64
CA GLU A 747 41.13 5.35 30.53
C GLU A 747 39.82 5.47 29.75
N ILE A 748 39.17 4.34 29.45
CA ILE A 748 37.87 4.31 28.76
C ILE A 748 36.82 5.04 29.60
N GLN A 749 36.76 4.74 30.91
CA GLN A 749 35.88 5.45 31.84
C GLN A 749 36.11 6.96 31.83
N ARG A 750 37.37 7.42 31.89
CA ARG A 750 37.69 8.85 31.87
C ARG A 750 37.22 9.52 30.58
N ARG A 751 37.38 8.86 29.43
CA ARG A 751 36.92 9.37 28.13
C ARG A 751 35.41 9.41 28.02
N LEU A 752 34.72 8.39 28.51
CA LEU A 752 33.26 8.35 28.53
C LEU A 752 32.66 9.43 29.45
N ILE A 753 33.28 9.70 30.61
CA ILE A 753 32.88 10.82 31.48
C ILE A 753 33.08 12.16 30.77
N LYS A 754 34.22 12.35 30.10
CA LYS A 754 34.48 13.55 29.29
C LYS A 754 33.42 13.73 28.19
N ILE A 755 33.06 12.67 27.48
CA ILE A 755 31.99 12.71 26.46
C ILE A 755 30.65 13.10 27.09
N LEU A 756 30.30 12.57 28.26
CA LEU A 756 29.05 12.93 28.93
C LEU A 756 29.03 14.40 29.37
N GLU A 757 30.16 14.93 29.84
CA GLU A 757 30.30 16.36 30.15
C GLU A 757 30.15 17.22 28.89
N GLU A 758 30.72 16.80 27.77
CA GLU A 758 30.55 17.47 26.46
C GLU A 758 29.09 17.40 25.97
N LEU A 759 28.44 16.23 26.05
CA LEU A 759 27.03 16.03 25.67
C LEU A 759 26.07 16.85 26.55
N SER A 760 26.40 17.01 27.83
CA SER A 760 25.68 17.87 28.76
C SER A 760 25.81 19.34 28.33
N ALA A 761 27.03 19.80 28.06
CA ALA A 761 27.32 21.19 27.71
C ALA A 761 26.65 21.65 26.39
N ILE A 762 26.48 20.74 25.43
CA ILE A 762 25.82 21.04 24.14
C ILE A 762 24.30 20.80 24.16
N GLY A 763 23.74 20.34 25.28
CA GLY A 763 22.29 20.16 25.46
C GLY A 763 21.71 18.83 24.98
N CYS A 764 22.51 17.88 24.51
CA CYS A 764 22.05 16.56 24.08
C CYS A 764 21.35 15.78 25.22
N LEU A 765 21.95 15.77 26.41
CA LEU A 765 21.35 15.09 27.57
C LEU A 765 20.05 15.76 28.02
N THR A 766 19.94 17.08 27.87
CA THR A 766 18.71 17.84 28.15
C THR A 766 17.58 17.37 27.26
N VAL A 767 17.83 17.19 25.96
CA VAL A 767 16.85 16.69 25.00
C VAL A 767 16.35 15.29 25.41
N PHE A 768 17.25 14.35 25.70
CA PHE A 768 16.86 12.99 26.08
C PHE A 768 16.05 12.95 27.37
N VAL A 769 16.46 13.68 28.41
CA VAL A 769 15.75 13.70 29.70
C VAL A 769 14.36 14.33 29.54
N THR A 770 14.26 15.41 28.77
CA THR A 770 13.00 16.15 28.59
C THR A 770 11.98 15.36 27.75
N LEU A 771 12.42 14.71 26.67
CA LEU A 771 11.53 13.91 25.80
C LEU A 771 11.15 12.55 26.39
N LEU A 772 11.83 12.12 27.44
CA LEU A 772 11.44 10.96 28.27
C LEU A 772 10.52 11.35 29.44
N HIS A 773 10.07 12.60 29.50
CA HIS A 773 9.12 13.06 30.51
C HIS A 773 7.67 12.66 30.15
N ASP A 774 6.79 12.61 31.14
CA ASP A 774 5.43 12.05 31.00
C ASP A 774 4.50 12.82 30.05
N GLN A 775 4.86 14.03 29.64
CA GLN A 775 4.02 14.83 28.72
C GLN A 775 4.32 14.61 27.23
N THR A 776 5.32 13.79 26.90
CA THR A 776 5.72 13.56 25.50
C THR A 776 4.89 12.45 24.84
N GLU A 777 4.62 12.64 23.54
CA GLU A 777 3.95 11.68 22.65
C GLU A 777 4.70 10.34 22.59
N VAL A 778 3.95 9.24 22.49
CA VAL A 778 4.49 7.86 22.63
C VAL A 778 5.56 7.57 21.58
N GLY A 779 5.36 7.97 20.32
CA GLY A 779 6.33 7.74 19.25
C GLY A 779 7.68 8.42 19.51
N ILE A 780 7.66 9.66 20.00
CA ILE A 780 8.87 10.42 20.35
C ILE A 780 9.55 9.83 21.59
N MET A 781 8.77 9.44 22.61
CA MET A 781 9.28 8.84 23.84
C MET A 781 9.98 7.50 23.55
N GLU A 782 9.40 6.67 22.68
CA GLU A 782 9.99 5.40 22.23
C GLU A 782 11.28 5.62 21.41
N ALA A 783 11.28 6.56 20.48
CA ALA A 783 12.47 6.92 19.70
C ALA A 783 13.60 7.44 20.61
N THR A 784 13.26 8.31 21.57
CA THR A 784 14.21 8.86 22.54
C THR A 784 14.77 7.76 23.44
N LEU A 785 13.91 6.86 23.96
CA LEU A 785 14.34 5.75 24.81
C LEU A 785 15.31 4.84 24.08
N ASN A 786 15.02 4.46 22.84
CA ASN A 786 15.89 3.59 22.04
C ASN A 786 17.30 4.19 21.88
N ILE A 787 17.38 5.50 21.59
CA ILE A 787 18.65 6.21 21.40
C ILE A 787 19.38 6.40 22.75
N ALA A 788 18.68 6.83 23.78
CA ALA A 788 19.24 7.04 25.11
C ALA A 788 19.73 5.74 25.75
N GLN A 789 18.99 4.64 25.56
CA GLN A 789 19.36 3.31 26.04
C GLN A 789 20.61 2.77 25.32
N GLU A 790 20.76 3.01 24.02
CA GLU A 790 21.97 2.65 23.28
C GLU A 790 23.22 3.31 23.91
N LEU A 791 23.15 4.61 24.20
CA LEU A 791 24.22 5.32 24.90
C LEU A 791 24.43 4.78 26.33
N TYR A 792 23.36 4.55 27.08
CA TYR A 792 23.43 4.03 28.45
C TYR A 792 24.06 2.63 28.53
N ASP A 793 23.75 1.74 27.59
CA ASP A 793 24.31 0.40 27.52
C ASP A 793 25.82 0.43 27.28
N ILE A 794 26.32 1.37 26.47
CA ILE A 794 27.77 1.61 26.28
C ILE A 794 28.41 2.05 27.61
N LEU A 795 27.78 2.98 28.34
CA LEU A 795 28.27 3.45 29.64
C LEU A 795 28.29 2.33 30.69
N LYS A 796 27.25 1.51 30.71
CA LYS A 796 27.09 0.39 31.66
C LYS A 796 28.13 -0.70 31.45
N ARG A 797 28.50 -1.01 30.20
CA ARG A 797 29.59 -1.98 29.90
C ARG A 797 30.91 -1.61 30.57
N HIS A 798 31.13 -0.32 30.81
CA HIS A 798 32.35 0.21 31.38
C HIS A 798 32.20 0.73 32.82
N ASN A 799 31.11 0.39 33.52
CA ASN A 799 30.83 0.81 34.91
C ASN A 799 30.92 2.34 35.14
N VAL A 800 30.64 3.15 34.13
CA VAL A 800 30.66 4.63 34.22
C VAL A 800 29.55 5.19 35.12
N PRO A 801 28.29 4.70 35.07
CA PRO A 801 27.19 5.26 35.86
C PRO A 801 27.44 5.25 37.38
N ASP A 802 28.21 4.30 37.89
CA ASP A 802 28.50 4.17 39.33
C ASP A 802 29.63 5.11 39.80
N ASN A 803 30.37 5.72 38.86
CA ASN A 803 31.49 6.63 39.14
C ASN A 803 31.13 8.12 39.01
N ILE A 804 29.89 8.45 38.59
CA ILE A 804 29.42 9.83 38.43
C ILE A 804 28.77 10.29 39.73
N THR A 805 29.23 11.42 40.25
CA THR A 805 28.65 12.08 41.44
C THR A 805 28.14 13.48 41.06
N PRO A 806 27.06 13.97 41.71
CA PRO A 806 26.53 15.30 41.42
C PRO A 806 27.53 16.37 41.88
N LYS A 807 27.81 17.35 41.01
CA LYS A 807 28.63 18.52 41.35
C LYS A 807 27.75 19.59 42.01
N GLU A 808 28.36 20.46 42.83
CA GLU A 808 27.64 21.57 43.46
C GLU A 808 27.02 22.50 42.39
N GLY A 809 25.69 22.64 42.40
CA GLY A 809 24.93 23.48 41.46
C GLY A 809 24.29 22.74 40.28
N ASP A 810 24.53 21.43 40.13
CA ASP A 810 23.91 20.58 39.13
C ASP A 810 22.38 20.49 39.32
N ILE A 811 21.64 20.42 38.21
CA ILE A 811 20.21 20.09 38.27
C ILE A 811 20.08 18.60 38.59
N THR A 812 19.28 18.29 39.62
CA THR A 812 19.12 16.92 40.14
C THR A 812 17.76 16.30 39.85
N SER A 813 16.80 17.03 39.28
CA SER A 813 15.45 16.53 38.94
C SER A 813 14.94 17.10 37.62
N VAL A 814 14.10 16.35 36.90
CA VAL A 814 13.51 16.75 35.62
C VAL A 814 12.61 17.99 35.75
N ASP A 815 11.79 18.08 36.81
CA ASP A 815 10.92 19.25 37.03
C ASP A 815 11.69 20.57 37.15
N GLN A 816 12.84 20.54 37.84
CA GLN A 816 13.74 21.69 37.93
C GLN A 816 14.32 22.05 36.56
N LEU A 817 14.65 21.07 35.72
CA LEU A 817 15.16 21.28 34.36
C LEU A 817 14.14 22.02 33.48
N LEU A 818 12.86 21.62 33.55
CA LEU A 818 11.79 22.23 32.77
C LEU A 818 11.63 23.73 33.06
N THR A 819 11.81 24.18 34.31
CA THR A 819 11.73 25.61 34.68
C THR A 819 12.87 26.47 34.09
N HIS A 820 13.94 25.82 33.60
CA HIS A 820 15.10 26.48 33.00
C HIS A 820 15.06 26.51 31.47
N ILE A 821 13.99 25.99 30.85
CA ILE A 821 13.72 26.11 29.43
C ILE A 821 12.71 27.24 29.25
N LYS A 822 13.10 28.30 28.54
CA LYS A 822 12.22 29.44 28.26
C LYS A 822 12.00 29.59 26.77
N GLU A 823 10.75 29.80 26.38
CA GLU A 823 10.41 30.24 25.03
C GLU A 823 10.88 31.68 24.82
N GLU A 824 11.61 31.92 23.73
CA GLU A 824 11.86 33.29 23.27
C GLU A 824 10.57 33.78 22.62
N LYS A 825 9.99 34.85 23.17
CA LYS A 825 8.94 35.59 22.46
C LYS A 825 9.62 36.24 21.25
N ASP A 826 9.11 36.00 20.05
CA ASP A 826 9.52 36.78 18.90
C ASP A 826 9.29 38.26 19.24
N GLU A 827 10.32 39.08 19.16
CA GLU A 827 10.19 40.54 19.19
C GLU A 827 9.47 40.95 17.90
N THR A 828 8.16 40.73 17.83
CA THR A 828 7.31 41.54 16.97
C THR A 828 7.40 42.95 17.50
N ASP A 829 7.93 43.85 16.67
CA ASP A 829 7.91 45.31 16.79
C ASP A 829 6.82 45.78 17.78
N ASP A 830 7.21 46.12 19.01
CA ASP A 830 6.37 46.65 20.10
C ASP A 830 5.85 48.09 19.77
N ASN A 831 5.58 48.37 18.50
CA ASN A 831 4.99 49.59 17.96
C ASN A 831 3.78 49.29 17.06
N VAL A 832 3.06 48.20 17.33
CA VAL A 832 1.64 48.14 17.00
C VAL A 832 0.90 48.13 18.34
N ASP A 833 0.24 49.26 18.60
CA ASP A 833 -0.66 49.48 19.74
C ASP A 833 -1.48 48.23 20.05
N MET A 834 -1.77 48.01 21.33
CA MET A 834 -2.73 47.02 21.83
C MET A 834 -3.96 46.92 20.92
N ILE A 835 -3.99 45.90 20.06
CA ILE A 835 -5.23 45.48 19.40
C ILE A 835 -5.79 44.35 20.25
N ASP A 836 -6.88 44.73 20.93
CA ASP A 836 -7.81 43.92 21.69
C ASP A 836 -8.11 42.55 21.04
N ALA A 837 -8.59 41.62 21.86
CA ALA A 837 -9.08 40.28 21.48
C ALA A 837 -10.29 40.28 20.51
N GLN A 838 -10.55 41.37 19.80
CA GLN A 838 -11.53 41.54 18.73
C GLN A 838 -10.99 41.19 17.33
N SER A 839 -9.68 40.96 17.16
CA SER A 839 -9.08 40.71 15.83
C SER A 839 -9.35 39.31 15.27
N SER A 840 -9.56 38.27 16.09
CA SER A 840 -9.86 36.93 15.60
C SER A 840 -11.27 36.79 15.02
N GLU A 841 -12.24 37.57 15.52
CA GLU A 841 -13.58 37.66 14.91
C GLU A 841 -13.55 38.53 13.63
N ASN A 842 -12.73 39.59 13.61
CA ASN A 842 -12.58 40.44 12.42
C ASN A 842 -11.91 39.74 11.23
N VAL A 843 -11.00 38.78 11.43
CA VAL A 843 -10.40 38.02 10.30
C VAL A 843 -11.44 37.11 9.64
N ILE A 844 -12.33 36.51 10.42
CA ILE A 844 -13.42 35.68 9.88
C ILE A 844 -14.44 36.57 9.16
N GLU A 845 -14.75 37.74 9.70
CA GLU A 845 -15.62 38.73 9.06
C GLU A 845 -14.99 39.36 7.80
N GLU A 846 -13.67 39.58 7.76
CA GLU A 846 -12.96 40.06 6.56
C GLU A 846 -12.90 38.98 5.47
N ILE A 847 -12.71 37.71 5.81
CA ILE A 847 -12.76 36.59 4.85
C ILE A 847 -14.19 36.41 4.31
N LEU A 848 -15.22 36.60 5.15
CA LEU A 848 -16.62 36.54 4.72
C LEU A 848 -17.04 37.75 3.86
N ASN A 849 -16.37 38.90 4.01
CA ASN A 849 -16.68 40.14 3.31
C ASN A 849 -15.72 40.47 2.15
N ALA A 850 -14.67 39.66 1.91
CA ALA A 850 -13.73 39.86 0.81
C ALA A 850 -14.23 39.22 -0.50
N ASP A 851 -14.20 39.98 -1.59
CA ASP A 851 -14.33 39.43 -2.95
C ASP A 851 -13.13 38.49 -3.23
N ASP A 852 -13.38 37.32 -3.83
CA ASP A 852 -12.37 36.29 -4.18
C ASP A 852 -11.13 36.87 -4.88
N VAL A 853 -11.31 37.96 -5.64
CA VAL A 853 -10.25 38.67 -6.37
C VAL A 853 -9.28 39.38 -5.42
N ASN A 854 -9.74 39.89 -4.28
CA ASN A 854 -8.89 40.57 -3.28
C ASN A 854 -8.14 39.56 -2.41
N LEU A 855 -8.77 38.42 -2.08
CA LEU A 855 -8.08 37.27 -1.46
C LEU A 855 -6.97 36.76 -2.38
N LEU A 856 -7.27 36.55 -3.67
CA LEU A 856 -6.27 36.18 -4.66
C LEU A 856 -5.19 37.25 -4.85
N ALA A 857 -5.54 38.54 -4.84
CA ALA A 857 -4.57 39.63 -4.94
C ALA A 857 -3.66 39.71 -3.72
N SER A 858 -4.18 39.53 -2.50
CA SER A 858 -3.38 39.49 -1.26
C SER A 858 -2.43 38.28 -1.22
N ILE A 859 -2.89 37.12 -1.70
CA ILE A 859 -2.08 35.94 -1.93
C ILE A 859 -1.01 36.27 -2.99
N TYR A 860 -1.38 36.86 -4.14
CA TYR A 860 -0.44 37.25 -5.19
C TYR A 860 0.58 38.32 -4.75
N GLU A 861 0.20 39.24 -3.86
CA GLU A 861 1.06 40.29 -3.31
C GLU A 861 2.07 39.69 -2.33
N ARG A 862 1.62 38.77 -1.47
CA ARG A 862 2.48 37.93 -0.61
C ARG A 862 3.42 37.04 -1.44
N HIS A 863 2.97 36.61 -2.62
CA HIS A 863 3.76 35.81 -3.58
C HIS A 863 4.75 36.65 -4.42
N MET A 864 4.55 37.98 -4.52
CA MET A 864 5.40 38.89 -5.30
C MET A 864 6.34 39.73 -4.45
N THR A 865 6.17 39.76 -3.13
CA THR A 865 7.16 40.30 -2.20
C THR A 865 8.39 39.38 -2.15
N LEU A 866 9.32 39.57 -3.08
CA LEU A 866 10.73 39.28 -2.85
C LEU A 866 11.11 39.99 -1.55
N GLU A 867 11.40 39.23 -0.49
CA GLU A 867 11.87 39.77 0.78
C GLU A 867 13.09 40.66 0.51
N SER A 868 12.82 41.96 0.46
CA SER A 868 13.83 42.97 0.28
C SER A 868 14.76 42.92 1.49
N ASN A 869 16.03 42.55 1.25
CA ASN A 869 17.19 42.60 2.14
C ASN A 869 16.98 43.49 3.38
N LYS A 870 16.30 42.98 4.40
CA LYS A 870 16.35 43.55 5.75
C LYS A 870 17.58 42.96 6.40
N THR A 871 18.39 43.82 6.98
CA THR A 871 19.65 43.46 7.61
C THR A 871 19.33 42.55 8.80
N GLU A 872 19.49 41.24 8.63
CA GLU A 872 19.04 40.24 9.59
C GLU A 872 19.85 40.30 10.88
N SER A 873 19.14 40.49 11.99
CA SER A 873 19.62 40.08 13.31
C SER A 873 19.95 38.58 13.29
N PRO A 874 20.94 38.09 14.06
CA PRO A 874 21.29 36.68 14.07
C PRO A 874 20.07 35.82 14.40
N LEU A 875 19.83 34.78 13.59
CA LEU A 875 18.74 33.82 13.78
C LEU A 875 18.86 33.17 15.17
N ARG A 876 17.86 33.36 16.03
CA ARG A 876 17.83 32.78 17.38
C ARG A 876 16.94 31.52 17.42
N PRO A 877 17.27 30.53 18.27
CA PRO A 877 16.40 29.38 18.49
C PRO A 877 15.07 29.80 19.16
N LYS A 878 13.98 29.02 18.98
CA LYS A 878 12.67 29.31 19.61
C LYS A 878 12.72 29.18 21.14
N ILE A 879 13.64 28.39 21.66
CA ILE A 879 13.87 28.26 23.10
C ILE A 879 15.30 28.58 23.48
N LYS A 880 15.42 29.13 24.67
CA LYS A 880 16.68 29.33 25.36
C LYS A 880 16.77 28.43 26.58
N VAL A 881 17.75 27.53 26.56
CA VAL A 881 18.06 26.65 27.71
C VAL A 881 19.04 27.37 28.63
N ILE A 882 18.58 27.72 29.83
CA ILE A 882 19.37 28.48 30.82
C ILE A 882 20.34 27.57 31.59
N LYS A 883 19.94 26.31 31.81
CA LYS A 883 20.76 25.29 32.44
C LYS A 883 20.50 23.93 31.78
N PHE A 884 21.57 23.17 31.57
CA PHE A 884 21.52 21.86 30.92
C PHE A 884 21.43 20.72 31.93
N ALA A 885 20.94 19.56 31.49
CA ALA A 885 20.92 18.33 32.29
C ALA A 885 22.35 17.84 32.55
N SER A 886 22.65 17.51 33.81
CA SER A 886 23.95 16.96 34.21
C SER A 886 24.10 15.49 33.77
N PRO A 887 25.35 14.99 33.60
CA PRO A 887 25.61 13.55 33.39
C PRO A 887 24.99 12.67 34.48
N TYR A 888 24.96 13.17 35.72
CA TYR A 888 24.33 12.49 36.85
C TYR A 888 22.82 12.36 36.67
N LEU A 889 22.13 13.45 36.29
CA LEU A 889 20.69 13.43 36.05
C LEU A 889 20.32 12.44 34.94
N PHE A 890 21.01 12.46 33.81
CA PHE A 890 20.74 11.53 32.71
C PHE A 890 20.92 10.05 33.14
N THR A 891 22.07 9.72 33.74
CA THR A 891 22.37 8.33 34.11
C THR A 891 21.46 7.81 35.22
N SER A 892 21.13 8.65 36.22
CA SER A 892 20.19 8.28 37.27
C SER A 892 18.76 8.15 36.76
N TYR A 893 18.32 9.02 35.84
CA TYR A 893 16.98 8.96 35.25
C TYR A 893 16.77 7.69 34.41
N ILE A 894 17.73 7.32 33.56
CA ILE A 894 17.67 6.05 32.79
C ILE A 894 17.79 4.81 33.69
N LYS A 895 18.60 4.88 34.76
CA LYS A 895 18.81 3.74 35.66
C LYS A 895 17.62 3.45 36.58
N ASN A 896 16.96 4.51 37.06
CA ASN A 896 15.96 4.41 38.13
C ASN A 896 14.52 4.36 37.64
N THR A 897 14.26 4.63 36.36
CA THR A 897 12.92 4.71 35.78
C THR A 897 12.69 3.57 34.78
N ASP A 898 11.61 2.80 34.95
CA ASP A 898 11.21 1.79 33.97
C ASP A 898 10.38 2.42 32.83
N PHE A 899 11.06 3.04 31.88
CA PHE A 899 10.41 3.66 30.73
C PHE A 899 9.66 2.67 29.85
N LYS A 900 10.03 1.39 29.84
CA LYS A 900 9.29 0.38 29.07
C LYS A 900 7.92 0.16 29.68
N GLN A 901 7.87 0.07 31.01
CA GLN A 901 6.61 0.02 31.73
C GLN A 901 5.80 1.30 31.53
N ILE A 902 6.40 2.50 31.64
CA ILE A 902 5.68 3.77 31.45
C ILE A 902 5.12 3.91 30.02
N ILE A 903 5.91 3.56 29.00
CA ILE A 903 5.46 3.59 27.60
C ILE A 903 4.33 2.58 27.38
N GLU A 904 4.45 1.38 27.96
CA GLU A 904 3.39 0.38 27.87
C GLU A 904 2.14 0.82 28.63
N GLU A 905 2.28 1.45 29.80
CA GLU A 905 1.16 2.02 30.57
C GLU A 905 0.49 3.16 29.81
N LYS A 906 1.25 4.05 29.15
CA LYS A 906 0.71 5.09 28.26
C LYS A 906 0.04 4.49 27.03
N ARG A 907 0.60 3.44 26.44
CA ARG A 907 0.01 2.72 25.30
C ARG A 907 -1.29 2.04 25.73
N VAL A 908 -1.29 1.35 26.87
CA VAL A 908 -2.46 0.73 27.49
C VAL A 908 -3.48 1.77 27.93
N TRP A 909 -3.07 2.96 28.35
CA TRP A 909 -3.98 4.06 28.67
C TRP A 909 -4.62 4.65 27.41
N ASN A 910 -3.83 4.92 26.37
CA ASN A 910 -4.31 5.31 25.04
C ASN A 910 -5.23 4.24 24.43
N ASP A 911 -4.90 2.96 24.60
CA ASP A 911 -5.74 1.82 24.21
C ASP A 911 -6.92 1.60 25.16
N GLY A 912 -6.79 2.05 26.41
CA GLY A 912 -7.76 1.94 27.51
C GLY A 912 -8.95 2.87 27.33
N ILE A 913 -8.71 4.04 26.71
CA ILE A 913 -9.73 4.90 26.11
C ILE A 913 -10.56 4.14 25.06
N ARG A 914 -10.02 3.03 24.50
CA ARG A 914 -10.71 2.09 23.58
C ARG A 914 -10.90 0.68 24.18
N SER A 915 -10.90 0.55 25.51
CA SER A 915 -11.16 -0.72 26.20
C SER A 915 -12.62 -1.16 26.04
N LEU A 916 -12.92 -2.46 26.23
CA LEU A 916 -14.30 -2.94 26.18
C LEU A 916 -15.15 -2.29 27.27
N SER A 917 -14.57 -2.02 28.44
CA SER A 917 -15.25 -1.30 29.52
C SER A 917 -15.60 0.14 29.13
N SER A 918 -14.68 0.89 28.52
CA SER A 918 -14.94 2.27 28.07
C SER A 918 -16.02 2.31 26.99
N LEU A 919 -15.94 1.44 25.99
CA LEU A 919 -16.98 1.31 24.97
C LEU A 919 -18.35 0.97 25.56
N LEU A 920 -18.40 0.12 26.60
CA LEU A 920 -19.64 -0.16 27.31
C LEU A 920 -20.16 1.05 28.09
N ASP A 921 -19.28 1.88 28.66
CA ASP A 921 -19.67 3.13 29.34
C ASP A 921 -20.25 4.14 28.34
N ASP A 922 -19.64 4.27 27.16
CA ASP A 922 -20.13 5.14 26.10
C ASP A 922 -21.52 4.70 25.61
N VAL A 923 -21.69 3.38 25.36
CA VAL A 923 -22.99 2.79 24.96
C VAL A 923 -24.06 2.97 26.05
N LEU A 924 -23.67 2.83 27.31
CA LEU A 924 -24.61 2.90 28.43
C LEU A 924 -24.83 4.34 28.93
N CYS A 925 -24.06 5.31 28.41
CA CYS A 925 -23.94 6.68 28.89
C CYS A 925 -23.61 6.78 30.39
N LEU A 926 -22.71 5.90 30.87
CA LEU A 926 -22.26 5.86 32.27
C LEU A 926 -21.08 6.79 32.49
N TYR A 927 -21.24 8.08 32.22
CA TYR A 927 -20.25 9.07 32.65
C TYR A 927 -20.59 9.51 34.08
N GLU A 928 -19.65 9.34 35.01
CA GLU A 928 -19.68 10.13 36.23
C GLU A 928 -19.52 11.59 35.81
N VAL A 929 -20.55 12.41 36.02
CA VAL A 929 -20.46 13.86 35.85
C VAL A 929 -19.51 14.36 36.92
N ASN A 930 -18.21 14.34 36.64
CA ASN A 930 -17.25 15.14 37.37
C ASN A 930 -17.45 16.58 36.90
N GLU A 931 -18.04 17.42 37.76
CA GLU A 931 -18.20 18.87 37.54
C GLU A 931 -16.85 19.59 37.28
N ASP A 932 -15.72 18.91 37.49
CA ASP A 932 -14.35 19.44 37.34
C ASP A 932 -13.57 18.92 36.11
N ALA A 933 -14.17 18.09 35.24
CA ALA A 933 -13.50 17.63 34.02
C ALA A 933 -13.80 18.58 32.85
N ASN A 934 -12.81 19.40 32.47
CA ASN A 934 -12.87 20.28 31.31
C ASN A 934 -13.32 19.51 30.05
N ALA A 935 -14.41 19.96 29.45
CA ALA A 935 -14.99 19.46 28.20
C ALA A 935 -14.14 19.81 26.94
N LEU A 936 -12.81 19.86 27.07
CA LEU A 936 -11.88 20.23 25.98
C LEU A 936 -10.96 19.10 25.52
N ASP A 937 -11.02 17.91 26.13
CA ASP A 937 -10.25 16.73 25.68
C ASP A 937 -10.95 15.95 24.54
N CYS A 938 -11.52 16.68 23.58
CA CYS A 938 -11.88 16.15 22.27
C CYS A 938 -11.08 16.90 21.20
N TYR A 939 -9.88 16.40 20.92
CA TYR A 939 -9.18 16.56 19.64
C TYR A 939 -8.56 15.23 19.23
#